data_AF-A0A8K9USY4-F1
#
_entry.id   AF-A0A8K9USY4-F1
#
_cell.length_a   1.000
_cell.length_b   1.000
_cell.length_c   1.000
_cell.angle_alpha   90.00
_cell.angle_beta   90.00
_cell.angle_gamma   90.00
#
_symmetry.space_group_name_H-M   'P 1'
#
loop_
_entity.id
_entity.type
_entity.pdbx_description
1 polymer ?
#
loop_
_entity_poly.entity_id
_entity_poly.type
_entity_poly.pdbx_seq_one_letter_code
_entity_poly.pdbx_strand_id
1 'polypeptide(L)'
;MAGKKKEVSLQASVANQEQWDEMLATKGLTVVDVYQQWCGPCRAVVSLLRKIKNELGDDLLHFATAKADSIDALERYRGKCEPTFLFYGGGEMVSVLRGANAPVLQRMVLEELAREKTVLEEGGERRVVKDEGLIDEDEEEDQSDEDTLDSKSYTVAIIKPNAVAHGKTSEIIMKIQDAGFEILAHEERTLSDSEARDFYQNKVGEACFEDLIQFMSSGPSHILVVSQREGSGNVVPAWREFIGPADTEEARRDKPESLRAQYGSETLFNSLHGSDDSHQARRELAFFFPSFRTSSRAEQHEEEGQVERTLALIRPNLSRESKDEIWSRIHEAGFTVSLQREVILTEEQARRFYKRHVDQDYFPALLHNMTSGPVLALALARTGAVDHWRNLLGPKDVNKAREEQPDCLRAQFMVASEEDSEPQNQLNQLHGSASREEAEEEIDFFFPKQQTLAIIKPDSMDEHREEILGEIRAGGFSISRLKETVLSRDTAEEFYREHRDKPFFSQLVDFMCSGPCMLLVLTKENAVEEWRSMMGPTDPGLAQVTAPGSLRARFALDILHNSLHGSSNQEHAQEKIHFLFGDIITSDRDLTSNGELDPTSRGKQQDSFADLMASDKSGCTTAEMTEHVEPGSPESHQEHVEPGSPESHQEHVEQATSTSDTPSVTSKEGEGKNETAY
;
A
#
# COMPACT_ATOMS: atom_id res chain seq x y z
N MET A 1 -3.22 66.52 42.41
CA MET A 1 -2.43 65.27 42.48
C MET A 1 -3.29 64.15 41.90
N ALA A 2 -3.33 64.04 40.56
CA ALA A 2 -4.03 62.94 39.90
C ALA A 2 -3.08 61.74 39.87
N GLY A 3 -3.43 60.67 40.60
CA GLY A 3 -2.67 59.44 40.61
C GLY A 3 -2.56 58.87 39.19
N LYS A 4 -1.33 58.60 38.76
CA LYS A 4 -1.06 57.84 37.52
C LYS A 4 -1.84 56.53 37.59
N LYS A 5 -2.86 56.38 36.74
CA LYS A 5 -3.51 55.10 36.47
C LYS A 5 -2.41 54.16 35.96
N LYS A 6 -2.04 53.15 36.76
CA LYS A 6 -1.14 52.07 36.34
C LYS A 6 -1.77 51.43 35.11
N GLU A 7 -1.05 51.46 33.98
CA GLU A 7 -1.40 50.73 32.78
C GLU A 7 -1.42 49.24 33.15
N VAL A 8 -2.58 48.58 33.07
CA VAL A 8 -2.69 47.15 33.42
C VAL A 8 -1.97 46.37 32.33
N SER A 9 -0.84 45.75 32.68
CA SER A 9 -0.10 44.90 31.76
C SER A 9 -0.96 43.73 31.32
N LEU A 10 -1.10 43.52 29.99
CA LEU A 10 -1.90 42.45 29.41
C LEU A 10 -1.46 41.07 29.92
N GLN A 11 -0.14 40.88 29.98
CA GLN A 11 0.53 39.66 30.42
C GLN A 11 1.38 39.97 31.67
N ALA A 12 1.37 39.08 32.65
CA ALA A 12 2.34 39.11 33.74
C ALA A 12 3.73 38.67 33.24
N SER A 13 4.79 39.24 33.80
CA SER A 13 6.16 38.84 33.45
C SER A 13 6.73 38.01 34.59
N VAL A 14 7.11 36.77 34.28
CA VAL A 14 7.67 35.78 35.20
C VAL A 14 9.15 35.59 34.84
N ALA A 15 10.02 36.01 35.73
CA ALA A 15 11.46 36.05 35.51
C ALA A 15 12.24 35.12 36.44
N ASN A 16 11.62 34.52 37.45
CA ASN A 16 12.27 33.61 38.40
C ASN A 16 11.29 32.56 38.96
N GLN A 17 11.82 31.56 39.66
CA GLN A 17 11.03 30.45 40.23
C GLN A 17 9.99 30.92 41.27
N GLU A 18 10.30 31.90 42.11
CA GLU A 18 9.33 32.42 43.11
C GLU A 18 8.09 33.02 42.43
N GLN A 19 8.28 33.80 41.36
CA GLN A 19 7.19 34.37 40.56
C GLN A 19 6.40 33.31 39.80
N TRP A 20 7.07 32.21 39.42
CA TRP A 20 6.43 31.07 38.77
C TRP A 20 5.46 30.38 39.72
N ASP A 21 5.89 30.11 40.95
CA ASP A 21 5.06 29.47 41.97
C ASP A 21 3.89 30.38 42.40
N GLU A 22 4.10 31.69 42.54
CA GLU A 22 3.04 32.66 42.81
C GLU A 22 1.99 32.70 41.69
N MET A 23 2.44 32.64 40.42
CA MET A 23 1.56 32.59 39.26
C MET A 23 0.70 31.32 39.28
N LEU A 24 1.29 30.15 39.54
CA LEU A 24 0.56 28.87 39.59
C LEU A 24 -0.50 28.81 40.70
N ALA A 25 -0.31 29.57 41.79
CA ALA A 25 -1.29 29.70 42.85
C ALA A 25 -2.51 30.58 42.48
N THR A 26 -2.49 31.23 41.31
CA THR A 26 -3.58 32.11 40.87
C THR A 26 -4.79 31.27 40.45
N LYS A 27 -5.98 31.65 40.94
CA LYS A 27 -7.24 30.96 40.60
C LYS A 27 -7.63 31.20 39.15
N GLY A 28 -7.92 30.13 38.42
CA GLY A 28 -8.38 30.14 37.03
C GLY A 28 -7.39 29.50 36.06
N LEU A 29 -7.56 29.78 34.77
CA LEU A 29 -6.69 29.32 33.71
C LEU A 29 -5.57 30.35 33.46
N THR A 30 -4.33 29.92 33.53
CA THR A 30 -3.16 30.72 33.18
C THR A 30 -2.51 30.21 31.91
N VAL A 31 -2.36 31.07 30.91
CA VAL A 31 -1.69 30.76 29.64
C VAL A 31 -0.32 31.45 29.61
N VAL A 32 0.73 30.65 29.51
CA VAL A 32 2.11 31.10 29.68
C VAL A 32 2.88 30.98 28.36
N ASP A 33 3.30 32.12 27.82
CA ASP A 33 4.22 32.19 26.68
C ASP A 33 5.66 32.00 27.17
N VAL A 34 6.25 30.84 26.88
CA VAL A 34 7.61 30.46 27.30
C VAL A 34 8.62 30.90 26.25
N TYR A 35 9.66 31.61 26.67
CA TYR A 35 10.68 32.14 25.78
C TYR A 35 12.10 32.08 26.37
N GLN A 36 13.11 32.13 25.50
CA GLN A 36 14.52 32.24 25.88
C GLN A 36 14.95 33.72 25.96
N GLN A 37 15.93 34.01 26.81
CA GLN A 37 16.48 35.36 27.01
C GLN A 37 16.85 36.06 25.70
N TRP A 38 17.40 35.31 24.74
CA TRP A 38 17.93 35.84 23.50
C TRP A 38 16.87 36.09 22.42
N CYS A 39 15.69 35.45 22.49
CA CYS A 39 14.60 35.65 21.52
C CYS A 39 13.48 36.56 22.03
N GLY A 40 13.24 36.60 23.35
CA GLY A 40 12.15 37.37 23.95
C GLY A 40 10.75 36.75 23.69
N PRO A 41 9.69 37.26 24.33
CA PRO A 41 8.34 36.72 24.21
C PRO A 41 7.75 36.92 22.81
N CYS A 42 6.79 36.08 22.42
CA CYS A 42 6.23 36.06 21.08
C CYS A 42 5.37 37.30 20.80
N ARG A 43 5.93 38.28 20.08
CA ARG A 43 5.21 39.54 19.75
C ARG A 43 4.02 39.33 18.81
N ALA A 44 4.02 38.26 18.02
CA ALA A 44 2.99 37.99 17.02
C ALA A 44 1.62 37.68 17.66
N VAL A 45 1.59 37.08 18.85
CA VAL A 45 0.34 36.66 19.52
C VAL A 45 -0.23 37.71 20.48
N VAL A 46 0.52 38.78 20.78
CA VAL A 46 0.09 39.81 21.76
C VAL A 46 -1.23 40.48 21.36
N SER A 47 -1.45 40.72 20.07
CA SER A 47 -2.71 41.28 19.56
C SER A 47 -3.88 40.32 19.74
N LEU A 48 -3.65 39.02 19.55
CA LEU A 48 -4.64 37.97 19.74
C LEU A 48 -5.01 37.82 21.22
N LEU A 49 -4.03 37.70 22.12
CA LEU A 49 -4.30 37.57 23.56
C LEU A 49 -5.07 38.79 24.10
N ARG A 50 -4.77 39.98 23.58
CA ARG A 50 -5.54 41.20 23.89
C ARG A 50 -6.98 41.11 23.42
N LYS A 51 -7.20 40.63 22.19
CA LYS A 51 -8.53 40.43 21.63
C LYS A 51 -9.32 39.43 22.48
N ILE A 52 -8.75 38.27 22.78
CA ILE A 52 -9.37 37.22 23.60
C ILE A 52 -9.73 37.76 25.00
N LYS A 53 -8.80 38.47 25.67
CA LYS A 53 -9.05 39.05 27.00
C LYS A 53 -10.20 40.06 26.98
N ASN A 54 -10.26 40.90 25.95
CA ASN A 54 -11.30 41.91 25.82
C ASN A 54 -12.67 41.32 25.45
N GLU A 55 -12.69 40.26 24.63
CA GLU A 55 -13.92 39.59 24.20
C GLU A 55 -14.53 38.75 25.32
N LEU A 56 -13.71 38.03 26.09
CA LEU A 56 -14.18 37.19 27.18
C LEU A 56 -14.44 37.98 28.46
N GLY A 57 -13.60 38.98 28.78
CA GLY A 57 -13.72 39.79 29.99
C GLY A 57 -13.72 38.97 31.28
N ASP A 58 -13.06 37.81 31.28
CA ASP A 58 -13.16 36.82 32.34
C ASP A 58 -12.05 36.98 33.38
N ASP A 59 -12.43 37.12 34.65
CA ASP A 59 -11.50 37.27 35.77
C ASP A 59 -10.71 35.98 36.08
N LEU A 60 -11.14 34.83 35.53
CA LEU A 60 -10.45 33.54 35.64
C LEU A 60 -9.42 33.30 34.52
N LEU A 61 -9.28 34.21 33.55
CA LEU A 61 -8.31 34.06 32.46
C LEU A 61 -7.09 34.97 32.63
N HIS A 62 -5.93 34.36 32.85
CA HIS A 62 -4.66 35.03 33.04
C HIS A 62 -3.69 34.73 31.90
N PHE A 63 -2.90 35.73 31.52
CA PHE A 63 -1.81 35.56 30.55
C PHE A 63 -0.49 35.92 31.22
N ALA A 64 0.54 35.13 30.96
CA ALA A 64 1.89 35.35 31.47
C ALA A 64 2.93 35.13 30.36
N THR A 65 4.12 35.67 30.59
CA THR A 65 5.32 35.43 29.80
C THR A 65 6.40 34.91 30.76
N ALA A 66 7.03 33.78 30.44
CA ALA A 66 7.99 33.12 31.33
C ALA A 66 9.33 32.91 30.63
N LYS A 67 10.40 33.34 31.30
CA LYS A 67 11.77 33.20 30.81
C LYS A 67 12.34 31.83 31.24
N ALA A 68 12.49 30.91 30.31
CA ALA A 68 12.90 29.52 30.61
C ALA A 68 14.32 29.41 31.22
N ASP A 69 15.23 30.33 30.89
CA ASP A 69 16.62 30.30 31.37
C ASP A 69 16.74 30.46 32.89
N SER A 70 15.73 31.02 33.57
CA SER A 70 15.79 31.41 34.98
C SER A 70 14.70 30.78 35.85
N ILE A 71 14.01 29.77 35.32
CA ILE A 71 12.94 29.02 36.00
C ILE A 71 13.30 27.54 35.90
N ASP A 72 13.40 26.86 37.03
CA ASP A 72 13.84 25.46 37.09
C ASP A 72 12.73 24.53 36.60
N ALA A 73 11.47 24.85 36.87
CA ALA A 73 10.31 24.14 36.33
C ALA A 73 10.24 24.13 34.79
N LEU A 74 10.98 25.02 34.12
CA LEU A 74 11.03 25.13 32.66
C LEU A 74 12.34 24.63 32.05
N GLU A 75 13.16 23.90 32.81
CA GLU A 75 14.47 23.40 32.36
C GLU A 75 14.41 22.68 31.01
N ARG A 76 13.40 21.81 30.82
CA ARG A 76 13.18 21.06 29.56
C ARG A 76 12.98 21.94 28.32
N TYR A 77 12.58 23.20 28.49
CA TYR A 77 12.33 24.14 27.39
C TYR A 77 13.55 25.03 27.08
N ARG A 78 14.64 24.94 27.84
CA ARG A 78 15.87 25.72 27.61
C ARG A 78 16.52 25.35 26.26
N GLY A 79 17.11 26.35 25.58
CA GLY A 79 17.80 26.15 24.31
C GLY A 79 16.90 25.97 23.07
N LYS A 80 15.58 25.91 23.24
CA LYS A 80 14.61 25.66 22.15
C LYS A 80 14.03 27.00 21.67
N CYS A 81 13.94 27.19 20.33
CA CYS A 81 13.57 28.48 19.70
C CYS A 81 12.13 28.53 19.16
N GLU A 82 11.32 27.52 19.44
CA GLU A 82 9.93 27.47 19.03
C GLU A 82 9.01 28.22 20.03
N PRO A 83 7.99 28.98 19.55
CA PRO A 83 6.97 29.55 20.42
C PRO A 83 6.24 28.44 21.16
N THR A 84 6.19 28.48 22.49
CA THR A 84 5.54 27.44 23.30
C THR A 84 4.59 28.08 24.31
N PHE A 85 3.32 27.66 24.30
CA PHE A 85 2.28 28.13 25.19
C PHE A 85 1.85 27.01 26.13
N LEU A 86 2.03 27.23 27.44
CA LEU A 86 1.64 26.27 28.48
C LEU A 86 0.33 26.73 29.14
N PHE A 87 -0.58 25.80 29.36
CA PHE A 87 -1.87 26.07 29.99
C PHE A 87 -1.90 25.43 31.37
N TYR A 88 -2.15 26.24 32.39
CA TYR A 88 -2.23 25.80 33.78
C TYR A 88 -3.61 26.10 34.37
N GLY A 89 -4.24 25.09 34.96
CA GLY A 89 -5.47 25.19 35.75
C GLY A 89 -5.23 24.65 37.15
N GLY A 90 -5.55 25.44 38.19
CA GLY A 90 -5.33 25.02 39.59
C GLY A 90 -3.89 24.62 39.94
N GLY A 91 -2.90 25.17 39.25
CA GLY A 91 -1.48 24.85 39.42
C GLY A 91 -0.98 23.64 38.62
N GLU A 92 -1.85 22.93 37.91
CA GLU A 92 -1.49 21.76 37.10
C GLU A 92 -1.49 22.08 35.61
N MET A 93 -0.56 21.48 34.85
CA MET A 93 -0.50 21.65 33.40
C MET A 93 -1.64 20.86 32.75
N VAL A 94 -2.55 21.56 32.07
CA VAL A 94 -3.73 20.96 31.43
C VAL A 94 -3.60 20.83 29.91
N SER A 95 -2.69 21.60 29.31
CA SER A 95 -2.46 21.58 27.86
C SER A 95 -1.14 22.27 27.47
N VAL A 96 -0.62 21.93 26.30
CA VAL A 96 0.59 22.52 25.71
C VAL A 96 0.34 22.79 24.22
N LEU A 97 0.77 23.95 23.74
CA LEU A 97 0.76 24.30 22.32
C LEU A 97 2.15 24.75 21.87
N ARG A 98 2.71 24.07 20.85
CA ARG A 98 3.94 24.46 20.18
C ARG A 98 3.63 25.15 18.86
N GLY A 99 4.41 26.18 18.53
CA GLY A 99 4.26 27.02 17.35
C GLY A 99 3.27 28.17 17.52
N ALA A 100 3.40 29.18 16.66
CA ALA A 100 2.55 30.37 16.67
C ALA A 100 1.29 30.19 15.80
N ASN A 101 0.42 29.25 16.17
CA ASN A 101 -0.87 29.04 15.48
C ASN A 101 -2.01 29.78 16.19
N ALA A 102 -2.38 30.96 15.67
CA ALA A 102 -3.37 31.84 16.27
C ALA A 102 -4.78 31.22 16.40
N PRO A 103 -5.38 30.60 15.36
CA PRO A 103 -6.66 29.92 15.47
C PRO A 103 -6.68 28.80 16.53
N VAL A 104 -5.64 27.97 16.57
CA VAL A 104 -5.55 26.86 17.54
C VAL A 104 -5.38 27.40 18.95
N LEU A 105 -4.50 28.39 19.15
CA LEU A 105 -4.33 29.06 20.45
C LEU A 105 -5.66 29.65 20.95
N GLN A 106 -6.41 30.34 20.10
CA GLN A 106 -7.71 30.89 20.48
C GLN A 106 -8.71 29.81 20.88
N ARG A 107 -8.81 28.72 20.12
CA ARG A 107 -9.70 27.60 20.43
C ARG A 107 -9.32 26.93 21.75
N MET A 108 -8.04 26.63 21.97
CA MET A 108 -7.56 26.01 23.21
C MET A 108 -7.82 26.88 24.44
N VAL A 109 -7.64 28.21 24.34
CA VAL A 109 -7.98 29.12 25.43
C VAL A 109 -9.46 29.02 25.79
N LEU A 110 -10.35 28.98 24.80
CA LEU A 110 -11.80 28.88 25.04
C LEU A 110 -12.19 27.54 25.67
N GLU A 111 -11.66 26.44 25.16
CA GLU A 111 -11.96 25.09 25.65
C GLU A 111 -11.44 24.86 27.06
N GLU A 112 -10.16 25.15 27.32
CA GLU A 112 -9.57 24.94 28.65
C GLU A 112 -10.19 25.89 29.69
N LEU A 113 -10.59 27.11 29.30
CA LEU A 113 -11.27 28.02 30.21
C LEU A 113 -12.68 27.52 30.55
N ALA A 114 -13.40 26.96 29.58
CA ALA A 114 -14.70 26.34 29.82
C ALA A 114 -14.56 25.13 30.78
N ARG A 115 -13.55 24.27 30.56
CA ARG A 115 -13.27 23.13 31.45
C ARG A 115 -12.89 23.57 32.86
N GLU A 116 -12.03 24.58 33.01
CA GLU A 116 -11.64 25.09 34.34
C GLU A 116 -12.85 25.67 35.09
N LYS A 117 -13.81 26.30 34.40
CA LYS A 117 -15.07 26.74 35.03
C LYS A 117 -15.90 25.56 35.52
N THR A 118 -16.10 24.53 34.70
CA THR A 118 -16.82 23.32 35.10
C THR A 118 -16.15 22.65 36.31
N VAL A 119 -14.82 22.55 36.32
CA VAL A 119 -14.07 22.01 37.46
C VAL A 119 -14.29 22.84 38.73
N LEU A 120 -14.28 24.18 38.62
CA LEU A 120 -14.49 25.08 39.76
C LEU A 120 -15.94 25.12 40.26
N GLU A 121 -16.93 24.85 39.40
CA GLU A 121 -18.36 24.85 39.73
C GLU A 121 -18.86 23.49 40.25
N GLU A 122 -18.45 22.40 39.60
CA GLU A 122 -18.99 21.04 39.82
C GLU A 122 -18.04 20.12 40.61
N GLY A 123 -16.76 20.49 40.77
CA GLY A 123 -15.80 19.74 41.58
C GLY A 123 -15.18 18.51 40.91
N GLY A 124 -14.93 18.57 39.59
CA GLY A 124 -14.28 17.49 38.82
C GLY A 124 -12.75 17.41 38.95
N GLU A 125 -12.16 16.29 38.51
CA GLU A 125 -10.71 16.13 38.40
C GLU A 125 -10.14 16.87 37.17
N ARG A 126 -8.95 17.47 37.31
CA ARG A 126 -8.27 18.14 36.20
C ARG A 126 -7.55 17.11 35.33
N ARG A 127 -7.63 17.29 34.00
CA ARG A 127 -6.86 16.49 33.05
C ARG A 127 -5.42 16.99 33.02
N VAL A 128 -4.56 16.38 33.83
CA VAL A 128 -3.12 16.71 33.85
C VAL A 128 -2.43 16.12 32.63
N VAL A 129 -1.74 16.96 31.86
CA VAL A 129 -0.93 16.57 30.69
C VAL A 129 0.54 16.58 31.10
N LYS A 130 1.26 15.50 30.78
CA LYS A 130 2.72 15.48 30.80
C LYS A 130 3.21 15.86 29.40
N ASP A 131 4.13 16.81 29.33
CA ASP A 131 4.85 17.12 28.09
C ASP A 131 5.94 16.06 27.86
N GLU A 132 5.58 14.98 27.16
CA GLU A 132 6.48 13.85 26.79
C GLU A 132 7.25 14.10 25.47
N GLY A 133 7.02 15.23 24.80
CA GLY A 133 7.57 15.52 23.48
C GLY A 133 9.03 15.98 23.44
N LEU A 134 9.76 15.85 24.55
CA LEU A 134 11.14 16.33 24.70
C LEU A 134 11.94 15.27 25.47
N ILE A 135 12.51 14.32 24.73
CA ILE A 135 13.53 13.39 25.24
C ILE A 135 14.84 14.18 25.32
N ASP A 136 15.47 14.21 26.51
CA ASP A 136 16.84 14.70 26.68
C ASP A 136 17.80 13.66 26.06
N GLU A 137 18.72 14.11 25.21
CA GLU A 137 19.64 13.27 24.41
C GLU A 137 20.62 12.41 25.22
N ASP A 138 20.54 12.41 26.57
CA ASP A 138 21.59 11.89 27.45
C ASP A 138 21.18 10.75 28.42
N GLU A 139 19.94 10.22 28.38
CA GLU A 139 19.49 9.16 29.33
C GLU A 139 19.02 7.81 28.72
N GLU A 140 19.28 7.51 27.45
CA GLU A 140 19.01 6.17 26.86
C GLU A 140 20.20 5.18 26.94
N GLU A 141 20.96 5.20 28.04
CA GLU A 141 21.86 4.09 28.39
C GLU A 141 21.61 3.68 29.85
N ASP A 142 20.47 3.02 30.09
CA ASP A 142 20.36 1.81 30.93
C ASP A 142 18.90 1.56 31.32
N GLN A 143 18.41 0.36 30.97
CA GLN A 143 17.18 -0.30 31.42
C GLN A 143 15.89 -0.05 30.62
N SER A 144 15.77 -0.74 29.48
CA SER A 144 14.75 -1.79 29.33
C SER A 144 15.02 -2.63 28.07
N ASP A 145 15.68 -3.78 28.28
CA ASP A 145 15.69 -4.89 27.34
C ASP A 145 14.26 -5.48 27.24
N GLU A 146 13.49 -5.08 26.24
CA GLU A 146 12.52 -5.92 25.49
C GLU A 146 11.89 -5.06 24.37
N ASP A 147 11.85 -5.63 23.16
CA ASP A 147 11.36 -5.07 21.88
C ASP A 147 12.26 -4.07 21.12
N THR A 148 13.21 -4.60 20.34
CA THR A 148 13.77 -3.91 19.16
C THR A 148 13.69 -4.77 17.92
N LEU A 149 12.69 -4.50 17.07
CA LEU A 149 12.62 -4.93 15.68
C LEU A 149 12.46 -3.69 14.76
N ASP A 150 13.50 -3.48 13.93
CA ASP A 150 13.55 -2.75 12.65
C ASP A 150 13.31 -1.22 12.56
N SER A 151 14.34 -0.42 12.90
CA SER A 151 14.44 0.99 12.47
C SER A 151 15.26 1.17 11.18
N LYS A 152 14.80 0.62 10.04
CA LYS A 152 15.48 0.82 8.74
C LYS A 152 15.58 2.32 8.38
N SER A 153 16.75 2.82 8.02
CA SER A 153 16.98 4.22 7.59
C SER A 153 17.04 4.36 6.07
N TYR A 154 16.46 5.43 5.50
CA TYR A 154 16.35 5.66 4.04
C TYR A 154 16.93 7.02 3.61
N THR A 155 17.38 7.13 2.35
CA THR A 155 17.85 8.38 1.70
C THR A 155 17.42 8.46 0.23
N VAL A 156 17.38 9.67 -0.33
CA VAL A 156 17.07 9.89 -1.75
C VAL A 156 18.37 10.06 -2.53
N ALA A 157 18.51 9.28 -3.59
CA ALA A 157 19.60 9.38 -4.55
C ALA A 157 19.04 9.89 -5.88
N ILE A 158 19.64 10.95 -6.44
CA ILE A 158 19.22 11.51 -7.74
C ILE A 158 20.37 11.34 -8.73
N ILE A 159 20.13 10.57 -9.79
CA ILE A 159 20.97 10.52 -10.99
C ILE A 159 20.55 11.68 -11.90
N LYS A 160 21.44 12.65 -12.06
CA LYS A 160 21.12 13.92 -12.74
C LYS A 160 21.09 13.78 -14.28
N PRO A 161 20.47 14.73 -15.00
CA PRO A 161 20.19 14.58 -16.44
C PRO A 161 21.42 14.33 -17.32
N ASN A 162 22.60 14.84 -16.93
CA ASN A 162 23.83 14.56 -17.67
C ASN A 162 24.18 13.06 -17.70
N ALA A 163 24.12 12.36 -16.56
CA ALA A 163 24.44 10.94 -16.49
C ALA A 163 23.41 10.09 -17.24
N VAL A 164 22.15 10.51 -17.22
CA VAL A 164 21.06 9.90 -17.99
C VAL A 164 21.28 10.06 -19.49
N ALA A 165 21.58 11.28 -19.94
CA ALA A 165 21.83 11.57 -21.36
C ALA A 165 23.05 10.82 -21.93
N HIS A 166 24.04 10.49 -21.07
CA HIS A 166 25.19 9.68 -21.46
C HIS A 166 24.95 8.16 -21.36
N GLY A 167 23.71 7.73 -21.05
CA GLY A 167 23.33 6.31 -20.97
C GLY A 167 23.94 5.55 -19.80
N LYS A 168 24.40 6.25 -18.75
CA LYS A 168 25.15 5.64 -17.64
C LYS A 168 24.26 5.21 -16.46
N THR A 169 22.94 5.41 -16.56
CA THR A 169 21.98 5.11 -15.49
C THR A 169 22.07 3.65 -15.02
N SER A 170 21.99 2.69 -15.95
CA SER A 170 21.98 1.26 -15.58
C SER A 170 23.28 0.83 -14.91
N GLU A 171 24.43 1.36 -15.36
CA GLU A 171 25.74 1.10 -14.76
C GLU A 171 25.82 1.65 -13.33
N ILE A 172 25.31 2.86 -13.10
CA ILE A 172 25.26 3.49 -11.77
C ILE A 172 24.35 2.68 -10.84
N ILE A 173 23.16 2.27 -11.28
CA ILE A 173 22.21 1.46 -10.49
C ILE A 173 22.84 0.13 -10.09
N MET A 174 23.51 -0.55 -11.03
CA MET A 174 24.23 -1.80 -10.72
C MET A 174 25.30 -1.58 -9.64
N LYS A 175 26.10 -0.52 -9.75
CA LYS A 175 27.12 -0.20 -8.73
C LYS A 175 26.53 0.09 -7.35
N ILE A 176 25.36 0.73 -7.29
CA ILE A 176 24.64 0.97 -6.02
C ILE A 176 24.26 -0.37 -5.38
N GLN A 177 23.68 -1.29 -6.15
CA GLN A 177 23.27 -2.59 -5.66
C GLN A 177 24.46 -3.48 -5.26
N ASP A 178 25.54 -3.49 -6.05
CA ASP A 178 26.77 -4.23 -5.77
C ASP A 178 27.47 -3.72 -4.49
N ALA A 179 27.34 -2.42 -4.19
CA ALA A 179 27.86 -1.82 -2.96
C ALA A 179 27.02 -2.19 -1.71
N GLY A 180 25.97 -3.00 -1.85
CA GLY A 180 25.14 -3.49 -0.75
C GLY A 180 23.99 -2.57 -0.36
N PHE A 181 23.72 -1.52 -1.15
CA PHE A 181 22.52 -0.72 -1.00
C PHE A 181 21.33 -1.40 -1.66
N GLU A 182 20.16 -1.23 -1.07
CA GLU A 182 18.89 -1.69 -1.61
C GLU A 182 18.13 -0.50 -2.19
N ILE A 183 17.58 -0.67 -3.39
CA ILE A 183 16.78 0.35 -4.07
C ILE A 183 15.32 -0.04 -3.91
N LEU A 184 14.59 0.72 -3.10
CA LEU A 184 13.22 0.41 -2.70
C LEU A 184 12.17 1.06 -3.61
N ALA A 185 12.52 2.17 -4.25
CA ALA A 185 11.70 2.83 -5.25
C ALA A 185 12.61 3.51 -6.29
N HIS A 186 12.10 3.61 -7.52
CA HIS A 186 12.80 4.21 -8.65
C HIS A 186 11.78 4.87 -9.56
N GLU A 187 11.95 6.16 -9.82
CA GLU A 187 11.15 6.96 -10.74
C GLU A 187 12.06 7.70 -11.73
N GLU A 188 11.67 7.78 -13.01
CA GLU A 188 12.29 8.66 -13.99
C GLU A 188 11.41 9.90 -14.14
N ARG A 189 11.97 11.09 -13.89
CA ARG A 189 11.21 12.35 -13.89
C ARG A 189 12.05 13.51 -14.40
N THR A 190 11.45 14.34 -15.25
CA THR A 190 11.99 15.66 -15.62
C THR A 190 11.39 16.70 -14.68
N LEU A 191 12.21 17.43 -13.92
CA LEU A 191 11.73 18.43 -12.97
C LEU A 191 11.39 19.73 -13.69
N SER A 192 10.22 20.30 -13.41
CA SER A 192 9.92 21.67 -13.84
C SER A 192 10.78 22.69 -13.10
N ASP A 193 10.95 23.86 -13.71
CA ASP A 193 11.65 25.02 -13.14
C ASP A 193 11.16 25.39 -11.72
N SER A 194 9.85 25.24 -11.45
CA SER A 194 9.26 25.49 -10.14
C SER A 194 9.57 24.40 -9.13
N GLU A 195 9.52 23.12 -9.55
CA GLU A 195 9.82 21.99 -8.68
C GLU A 195 11.31 21.95 -8.30
N ALA A 196 12.19 22.22 -9.26
CA ALA A 196 13.63 22.30 -8.98
C ALA A 196 13.95 23.44 -8.01
N ARG A 197 13.29 24.61 -8.13
CA ARG A 197 13.47 25.73 -7.19
C ARG A 197 12.97 25.42 -5.80
N ASP A 198 11.83 24.74 -5.69
CA ASP A 198 11.28 24.31 -4.40
C ASP A 198 12.19 23.26 -3.73
N PHE A 199 12.67 22.30 -4.50
CA PHE A 199 13.58 21.26 -4.02
C PHE A 199 14.93 21.82 -3.53
N TYR A 200 15.55 22.72 -4.30
CA TYR A 200 16.84 23.32 -3.97
C TYR A 200 16.73 24.65 -3.21
N GLN A 201 15.62 24.92 -2.52
CA GLN A 201 15.38 26.21 -1.84
C GLN A 201 16.50 26.61 -0.86
N ASN A 202 17.16 25.63 -0.23
CA ASN A 202 18.30 25.84 0.66
C ASN A 202 19.55 26.41 -0.05
N LYS A 203 19.61 26.37 -1.38
CA LYS A 203 20.74 26.85 -2.20
C LYS A 203 20.49 28.19 -2.90
N VAL A 204 19.38 28.87 -2.61
CA VAL A 204 19.02 30.17 -3.24
C VAL A 204 20.11 31.25 -3.08
N GLY A 205 20.95 31.15 -2.04
CA GLY A 205 22.07 32.07 -1.80
C GLY A 205 23.36 31.76 -2.58
N GLU A 206 23.43 30.64 -3.31
CA GLU A 206 24.62 30.24 -4.07
C GLU A 206 24.68 30.94 -5.43
N ALA A 207 25.88 31.37 -5.84
CA ALA A 207 26.08 32.09 -7.10
C ALA A 207 25.68 31.29 -8.36
N CYS A 208 25.67 29.97 -8.29
CA CYS A 208 25.29 29.07 -9.37
C CYS A 208 23.86 28.50 -9.25
N PHE A 209 23.01 29.10 -8.40
CA PHE A 209 21.66 28.58 -8.15
C PHE A 209 20.82 28.52 -9.43
N GLU A 210 20.76 29.59 -10.21
CA GLU A 210 19.96 29.62 -11.45
C GLU A 210 20.48 28.61 -12.49
N ASP A 211 21.80 28.44 -12.59
CA ASP A 211 22.39 27.44 -13.49
C ASP A 211 22.05 26.01 -13.06
N LEU A 212 22.00 25.73 -11.74
CA LEU A 212 21.57 24.44 -11.20
C LEU A 212 20.10 24.14 -11.51
N ILE A 213 19.20 25.12 -11.37
CA ILE A 213 17.79 24.96 -11.72
C ILE A 213 17.63 24.65 -13.20
N GLN A 214 18.25 25.46 -14.06
CA GLN A 214 18.20 25.25 -15.51
C GLN A 214 18.77 23.87 -15.88
N PHE A 215 19.84 23.44 -15.24
CA PHE A 215 20.44 22.13 -15.45
C PHE A 215 19.50 20.99 -15.04
N MET A 216 18.88 21.05 -13.86
CA MET A 216 17.97 20.01 -13.37
C MET A 216 16.66 19.92 -14.16
N SER A 217 16.25 21.03 -14.78
CA SER A 217 15.08 21.09 -15.67
C SER A 217 15.39 20.81 -17.14
N SER A 218 16.66 20.57 -17.50
CA SER A 218 17.08 20.35 -18.88
C SER A 218 16.76 18.96 -19.45
N GLY A 219 16.45 17.98 -18.60
CA GLY A 219 16.19 16.60 -19.03
C GLY A 219 15.78 15.66 -17.89
N PRO A 220 15.56 14.37 -18.21
CA PRO A 220 15.10 13.39 -17.24
C PRO A 220 16.18 13.07 -16.19
N SER A 221 15.76 12.98 -14.93
CA SER A 221 16.55 12.48 -13.81
C SER A 221 15.99 11.15 -13.33
N HIS A 222 16.83 10.25 -12.81
CA HIS A 222 16.35 9.08 -12.07
C HIS A 222 16.43 9.35 -10.58
N ILE A 223 15.29 9.25 -9.90
CA ILE A 223 15.15 9.45 -8.47
C ILE A 223 14.98 8.07 -7.85
N LEU A 224 15.87 7.72 -6.94
CA LEU A 224 15.94 6.41 -6.30
C LEU A 224 15.77 6.59 -4.79
N VAL A 225 15.02 5.70 -4.16
CA VAL A 225 15.02 5.56 -2.70
C VAL A 225 15.95 4.43 -2.29
N VAL A 226 16.93 4.78 -1.47
CA VAL A 226 18.04 3.90 -1.11
C VAL A 226 18.01 3.59 0.39
N SER A 227 18.11 2.30 0.72
CA SER A 227 18.31 1.76 2.07
C SER A 227 19.61 0.94 2.13
N GLN A 228 20.06 0.60 3.33
CA GLN A 228 21.16 -0.33 3.56
C GLN A 228 20.60 -1.64 4.14
N ARG A 229 21.13 -2.79 3.73
CA ARG A 229 20.68 -4.11 4.23
C ARG A 229 20.87 -4.23 5.75
N GLU A 230 19.97 -4.97 6.39
CA GLU A 230 19.86 -5.18 7.86
C GLU A 230 21.21 -5.24 8.61
N GLY A 231 21.30 -4.49 9.71
CA GLY A 231 22.42 -4.52 10.66
C GLY A 231 23.43 -3.37 10.57
N SER A 232 23.26 -2.43 9.64
CA SER A 232 24.09 -1.23 9.53
C SER A 232 23.34 0.02 9.97
N GLY A 233 24.04 0.94 10.63
CA GLY A 233 23.49 2.24 11.06
C GLY A 233 23.00 3.13 9.90
N ASN A 234 22.77 4.40 10.21
CA ASN A 234 22.18 5.40 9.31
C ASN A 234 22.73 5.35 7.86
N VAL A 235 21.85 5.14 6.88
CA VAL A 235 22.17 5.03 5.45
C VAL A 235 22.74 6.32 4.87
N VAL A 236 22.43 7.48 5.45
CA VAL A 236 22.85 8.79 4.91
C VAL A 236 24.39 8.91 4.93
N PRO A 237 25.10 8.69 6.06
CA PRO A 237 26.55 8.60 6.09
C PRO A 237 27.14 7.60 5.09
N ALA A 238 26.60 6.38 5.01
CA ALA A 238 27.10 5.34 4.12
C ALA A 238 26.96 5.74 2.64
N TRP A 239 25.81 6.32 2.28
CA TRP A 239 25.55 6.83 0.94
C TRP A 239 26.51 7.95 0.55
N ARG A 240 26.76 8.91 1.46
CA ARG A 240 27.71 10.02 1.24
C ARG A 240 29.14 9.54 1.06
N GLU A 241 29.57 8.59 1.89
CA GLU A 241 30.90 7.96 1.79
C GLU A 241 31.10 7.33 0.41
N PHE A 242 30.06 6.65 -0.10
CA PHE A 242 30.08 5.94 -1.38
C PHE A 242 30.07 6.87 -2.61
N ILE A 243 29.23 7.92 -2.61
CA ILE A 243 29.19 8.87 -3.74
C ILE A 243 30.40 9.82 -3.76
N GLY A 244 31.01 10.11 -2.60
CA GLY A 244 32.19 10.97 -2.45
C GLY A 244 31.89 12.48 -2.40
N PRO A 245 32.93 13.33 -2.29
CA PRO A 245 32.81 14.79 -2.16
C PRO A 245 31.96 15.41 -3.28
N ALA A 246 31.28 16.52 -2.97
CA ALA A 246 30.42 17.20 -3.94
C ALA A 246 31.21 17.81 -5.10
N ASP A 247 32.44 18.26 -4.83
CA ASP A 247 33.40 18.71 -5.84
C ASP A 247 34.04 17.51 -6.54
N THR A 248 33.95 17.48 -7.87
CA THR A 248 34.40 16.35 -8.68
C THR A 248 35.93 16.26 -8.79
N GLU A 249 36.66 17.36 -8.68
CA GLU A 249 38.14 17.35 -8.67
C GLU A 249 38.67 16.89 -7.32
N GLU A 250 38.05 17.32 -6.22
CA GLU A 250 38.32 16.81 -4.89
C GLU A 250 38.01 15.30 -4.82
N ALA A 251 36.87 14.87 -5.36
CA ALA A 251 36.54 13.46 -5.44
C ALA A 251 37.59 12.66 -6.24
N ARG A 252 38.04 13.14 -7.41
CA ARG A 252 39.08 12.45 -8.19
C ARG A 252 40.44 12.40 -7.49
N ARG A 253 40.80 13.43 -6.72
CA ARG A 253 42.08 13.49 -5.99
C ARG A 253 42.06 12.60 -4.74
N ASP A 254 41.00 12.70 -3.95
CA ASP A 254 40.97 12.16 -2.59
C ASP A 254 40.22 10.81 -2.50
N LYS A 255 39.26 10.55 -3.41
CA LYS A 255 38.49 9.30 -3.49
C LYS A 255 38.18 8.90 -4.95
N PRO A 256 39.17 8.47 -5.75
CA PRO A 256 39.01 8.22 -7.19
C PRO A 256 38.00 7.10 -7.53
N GLU A 257 37.70 6.22 -6.58
CA GLU A 257 36.71 5.15 -6.75
C GLU A 257 35.25 5.59 -6.48
N SER A 258 35.03 6.82 -6.03
CA SER A 258 33.67 7.30 -5.74
C SER A 258 32.85 7.50 -7.01
N LEU A 259 31.52 7.37 -6.91
CA LEU A 259 30.66 7.56 -8.08
C LEU A 259 30.76 9.00 -8.65
N ARG A 260 30.96 10.02 -7.81
CA ARG A 260 31.19 11.40 -8.30
C ARG A 260 32.53 11.57 -9.00
N ALA A 261 33.58 10.83 -8.61
CA ALA A 261 34.86 10.85 -9.31
C ALA A 261 34.76 10.17 -10.69
N GLN A 262 34.09 9.01 -10.76
CA GLN A 262 33.98 8.20 -11.98
C GLN A 262 33.00 8.79 -13.01
N TYR A 263 31.91 9.40 -12.56
CA TYR A 263 30.81 9.85 -13.44
C TYR A 263 30.60 11.36 -13.47
N GLY A 264 31.26 12.14 -12.60
CA GLY A 264 31.16 13.59 -12.57
C GLY A 264 31.82 14.24 -13.78
N SER A 265 31.10 15.11 -14.49
CA SER A 265 31.61 15.84 -15.65
C SER A 265 32.20 17.21 -15.30
N GLU A 266 31.57 17.97 -14.40
CA GLU A 266 32.00 19.33 -14.01
C GLU A 266 31.92 19.53 -12.49
N THR A 267 32.64 20.52 -11.95
CA THR A 267 32.76 20.80 -10.49
C THR A 267 31.47 21.26 -9.84
N LEU A 268 30.63 22.01 -10.56
CA LEU A 268 29.32 22.46 -10.08
C LEU A 268 28.21 21.43 -10.38
N PHE A 269 28.33 20.71 -11.49
CA PHE A 269 27.33 19.74 -11.96
C PHE A 269 27.81 18.30 -11.76
N ASN A 270 27.94 17.90 -10.49
CA ASN A 270 28.15 16.50 -10.13
C ASN A 270 26.97 15.63 -10.59
N SER A 271 27.22 14.37 -10.92
CA SER A 271 26.24 13.49 -11.54
C SER A 271 25.24 12.86 -10.56
N LEU A 272 25.50 12.97 -9.25
CA LEU A 272 24.75 12.30 -8.20
C LEU A 272 24.48 13.22 -7.00
N HIS A 273 23.22 13.27 -6.60
CA HIS A 273 22.76 13.89 -5.35
C HIS A 273 22.81 12.90 -4.19
N GLY A 274 23.10 13.39 -3.00
CA GLY A 274 22.97 12.63 -1.76
C GLY A 274 22.73 13.59 -0.61
N SER A 275 21.74 13.28 0.21
CA SER A 275 21.31 14.15 1.31
C SER A 275 22.45 14.41 2.30
N ASP A 276 22.45 15.58 2.94
CA ASP A 276 23.46 15.97 3.93
C ASP A 276 23.24 15.34 5.30
N ASP A 277 21.98 15.18 5.70
CA ASP A 277 21.58 14.62 6.98
C ASP A 277 20.23 13.89 6.86
N SER A 278 19.81 13.22 7.93
CA SER A 278 18.55 12.48 7.97
C SER A 278 17.30 13.36 7.88
N HIS A 279 17.35 14.62 8.31
CA HIS A 279 16.22 15.54 8.14
C HIS A 279 16.07 15.97 6.68
N GLN A 280 17.17 16.27 6.00
CA GLN A 280 17.19 16.55 4.57
C GLN A 280 16.70 15.33 3.78
N ALA A 281 17.20 14.14 4.08
CA ALA A 281 16.74 12.89 3.47
C ALA A 281 15.22 12.68 3.60
N ARG A 282 14.64 12.94 4.78
CA ARG A 282 13.18 12.85 5.01
C ARG A 282 12.40 13.89 4.19
N ARG A 283 12.87 15.13 4.11
CA ARG A 283 12.20 16.17 3.30
C ARG A 283 12.24 15.84 1.82
N GLU A 284 13.40 15.42 1.32
CA GLU A 284 13.58 15.02 -0.08
C GLU A 284 12.72 13.81 -0.42
N LEU A 285 12.61 12.85 0.52
CA LEU A 285 11.75 11.68 0.39
C LEU A 285 10.28 12.08 0.33
N ALA A 286 9.82 12.94 1.23
CA ALA A 286 8.44 13.46 1.22
C ALA A 286 8.13 14.28 -0.04
N PHE A 287 9.13 14.97 -0.60
CA PHE A 287 8.98 15.78 -1.81
C PHE A 287 8.76 14.91 -3.07
N PHE A 288 9.58 13.87 -3.26
CA PHE A 288 9.47 13.00 -4.46
C PHE A 288 8.53 11.82 -4.27
N PHE A 289 8.47 11.28 -3.07
CA PHE A 289 7.69 10.09 -2.72
C PHE A 289 6.85 10.34 -1.45
N PRO A 290 5.86 11.24 -1.51
CA PRO A 290 5.00 11.56 -0.36
C PRO A 290 4.24 10.36 0.21
N SER A 291 4.08 9.28 -0.57
CA SER A 291 3.46 8.01 -0.17
C SER A 291 4.45 6.97 0.36
N PHE A 292 5.74 7.26 0.37
CA PHE A 292 6.79 6.31 0.75
C PHE A 292 7.13 6.46 2.25
N ARG A 293 6.73 5.45 3.06
CA ARG A 293 6.73 5.38 4.55
C ARG A 293 5.53 5.88 5.35
N THR A 294 4.32 5.80 4.81
CA THR A 294 3.10 5.85 5.62
C THR A 294 2.85 4.53 6.39
N SER A 295 3.79 4.12 7.25
CA SER A 295 3.55 2.97 8.16
C SER A 295 4.33 2.98 9.48
N SER A 296 4.90 4.10 9.95
CA SER A 296 5.49 4.06 11.31
C SER A 296 5.54 5.33 12.14
N ARG A 297 5.06 6.51 11.71
CA ARG A 297 5.02 7.69 12.63
C ARG A 297 4.20 8.91 12.21
N ALA A 298 3.21 8.72 11.35
CA ALA A 298 2.23 9.75 11.01
C ALA A 298 0.81 9.42 11.50
N GLU A 299 0.69 8.52 12.48
CA GLU A 299 -0.53 8.38 13.29
C GLU A 299 -0.29 9.07 14.63
N GLN A 300 -0.41 10.40 14.63
CA GLN A 300 -0.86 11.23 15.73
C GLN A 300 -0.79 12.69 15.23
N HIS A 301 -1.95 13.17 14.76
CA HIS A 301 -2.26 14.49 14.21
C HIS A 301 -2.37 14.64 12.69
N GLU A 302 -3.12 13.75 12.05
CA GLU A 302 -4.02 14.11 10.93
C GLU A 302 -5.40 13.43 11.13
N GLU A 303 -6.07 13.68 12.26
CA GLU A 303 -7.48 13.35 12.41
C GLU A 303 -8.37 14.45 11.79
N GLU A 304 -8.38 14.51 10.46
CA GLU A 304 -9.57 14.93 9.73
C GLU A 304 -9.71 14.00 8.50
N GLY A 305 -10.30 12.82 8.72
CA GLY A 305 -10.99 12.08 7.67
C GLY A 305 -10.31 10.84 7.06
N GLN A 306 -9.35 10.19 7.73
CA GLN A 306 -8.86 8.90 7.22
C GLN A 306 -9.98 7.84 7.29
N VAL A 307 -10.34 7.29 6.13
CA VAL A 307 -11.30 6.20 6.00
C VAL A 307 -10.67 4.94 6.60
N GLU A 308 -11.16 4.51 7.75
CA GLU A 308 -10.77 3.26 8.41
C GLU A 308 -11.54 2.09 7.79
N ARG A 309 -11.01 0.87 7.90
CA ARG A 309 -11.71 -0.36 7.52
C ARG A 309 -11.90 -1.28 8.73
N THR A 310 -12.99 -2.04 8.74
CA THR A 310 -13.28 -3.09 9.74
C THR A 310 -13.79 -4.34 9.04
N LEU A 311 -13.52 -5.52 9.59
CA LEU A 311 -14.11 -6.75 9.08
C LEU A 311 -15.50 -6.94 9.69
N ALA A 312 -16.49 -7.20 8.83
CA ALA A 312 -17.78 -7.73 9.21
C ALA A 312 -17.90 -9.16 8.66
N LEU A 313 -18.08 -10.13 9.56
CA LEU A 313 -18.33 -11.52 9.19
C LEU A 313 -19.77 -11.88 9.51
N ILE A 314 -20.48 -12.38 8.50
CA ILE A 314 -21.81 -12.96 8.63
C ILE A 314 -21.66 -14.48 8.61
N ARG A 315 -21.95 -15.11 9.75
CA ARG A 315 -21.77 -16.55 9.96
C ARG A 315 -22.82 -17.37 9.18
N PRO A 316 -22.58 -18.68 8.99
CA PRO A 316 -23.52 -19.54 8.28
C PRO A 316 -24.86 -19.64 9.03
N ASN A 317 -25.92 -20.02 8.30
CA ASN A 317 -27.29 -20.26 8.80
C ASN A 317 -28.20 -19.03 9.00
N LEU A 318 -27.81 -17.83 8.56
CA LEU A 318 -28.73 -16.70 8.43
C LEU A 318 -29.61 -16.81 7.18
N SER A 319 -30.91 -16.53 7.34
CA SER A 319 -31.85 -16.48 6.23
C SER A 319 -31.51 -15.34 5.27
N ARG A 320 -31.97 -15.43 4.01
CA ARG A 320 -31.75 -14.37 3.02
C ARG A 320 -32.35 -13.03 3.45
N GLU A 321 -33.55 -13.06 4.04
CA GLU A 321 -34.24 -11.87 4.55
C GLU A 321 -33.41 -11.17 5.63
N SER A 322 -32.81 -11.95 6.55
CA SER A 322 -31.92 -11.38 7.58
C SER A 322 -30.65 -10.77 6.99
N LYS A 323 -30.07 -11.39 5.95
CA LYS A 323 -28.90 -10.82 5.26
C LYS A 323 -29.24 -9.49 4.58
N ASP A 324 -30.39 -9.39 3.93
CA ASP A 324 -30.84 -8.17 3.26
C ASP A 324 -31.11 -7.03 4.26
N GLU A 325 -31.62 -7.37 5.45
CA GLU A 325 -31.80 -6.40 6.54
C GLU A 325 -30.46 -5.93 7.14
N ILE A 326 -29.51 -6.85 7.39
CA ILE A 326 -28.15 -6.50 7.81
C ILE A 326 -27.48 -5.57 6.78
N TRP A 327 -27.66 -5.86 5.49
CA TRP A 327 -27.15 -5.02 4.41
C TRP A 327 -27.73 -3.62 4.47
N SER A 328 -29.05 -3.52 4.66
CA SER A 328 -29.75 -2.23 4.80
C SER A 328 -29.22 -1.43 5.99
N ARG A 329 -29.00 -2.08 7.13
CA ARG A 329 -28.40 -1.46 8.34
C ARG A 329 -26.97 -0.97 8.11
N ILE A 330 -26.14 -1.71 7.37
CA ILE A 330 -24.78 -1.29 7.01
C ILE A 330 -24.81 0.01 6.19
N HIS A 331 -25.68 0.08 5.18
CA HIS A 331 -25.84 1.27 4.33
C HIS A 331 -26.42 2.46 5.09
N GLU A 332 -27.46 2.25 5.91
CA GLU A 332 -28.06 3.29 6.76
C GLU A 332 -27.06 3.87 7.76
N ALA A 333 -26.15 3.02 8.28
CA ALA A 333 -25.07 3.43 9.16
C ALA A 333 -23.90 4.12 8.42
N GLY A 334 -24.01 4.34 7.11
CA GLY A 334 -23.05 5.10 6.31
C GLY A 334 -21.74 4.35 6.02
N PHE A 335 -21.73 3.02 6.09
CA PHE A 335 -20.58 2.23 5.67
C PHE A 335 -20.57 2.04 4.16
N THR A 336 -19.37 2.08 3.58
CA THR A 336 -19.14 1.60 2.22
C THR A 336 -18.55 0.19 2.28
N VAL A 337 -19.12 -0.77 1.55
CA VAL A 337 -18.51 -2.09 1.42
C VAL A 337 -17.36 -1.99 0.44
N SER A 338 -16.12 -2.05 0.94
CA SER A 338 -14.90 -1.94 0.13
C SER A 338 -14.50 -3.26 -0.52
N LEU A 339 -14.71 -4.39 0.17
CA LEU A 339 -14.47 -5.73 -0.33
C LEU A 339 -15.56 -6.67 0.20
N GLN A 340 -15.89 -7.71 -0.57
CA GLN A 340 -16.76 -8.79 -0.14
C GLN A 340 -16.28 -10.13 -0.71
N ARG A 341 -16.40 -11.21 0.05
CA ARG A 341 -16.13 -12.58 -0.40
C ARG A 341 -16.96 -13.58 0.38
N GLU A 342 -17.60 -14.50 -0.32
CA GLU A 342 -18.24 -15.67 0.29
C GLU A 342 -17.25 -16.84 0.31
N VAL A 343 -16.98 -17.42 1.47
CA VAL A 343 -15.97 -18.47 1.65
C VAL A 343 -16.46 -19.56 2.58
N ILE A 344 -16.21 -20.82 2.22
CA ILE A 344 -16.39 -21.96 3.12
C ILE A 344 -15.03 -22.22 3.79
N LEU A 345 -14.96 -22.06 5.11
CA LEU A 345 -13.73 -22.26 5.85
C LEU A 345 -13.50 -23.74 6.14
N THR A 346 -12.28 -24.21 5.95
CA THR A 346 -11.83 -25.49 6.51
C THR A 346 -11.64 -25.37 8.03
N GLU A 347 -11.62 -26.50 8.72
CA GLU A 347 -11.37 -26.52 10.18
C GLU A 347 -10.04 -25.87 10.54
N GLU A 348 -8.98 -26.14 9.77
CA GLU A 348 -7.65 -25.54 9.96
C GLU A 348 -7.67 -24.02 9.77
N GLN A 349 -8.34 -23.52 8.73
CA GLN A 349 -8.48 -22.09 8.49
C GLN A 349 -9.28 -21.40 9.62
N ALA A 350 -10.39 -22.00 10.07
CA ALA A 350 -11.19 -21.46 11.15
C ALA A 350 -10.43 -21.45 12.49
N ARG A 351 -9.63 -22.49 12.78
CA ARG A 351 -8.74 -22.52 13.95
C ARG A 351 -7.67 -21.45 13.90
N ARG A 352 -7.05 -21.25 12.73
CA ARG A 352 -6.04 -20.20 12.52
C ARG A 352 -6.62 -18.80 12.71
N PHE A 353 -7.81 -18.56 12.16
CA PHE A 353 -8.50 -17.27 12.29
C PHE A 353 -8.83 -16.97 13.76
N TYR A 354 -9.47 -17.91 14.46
CA TYR A 354 -9.84 -17.75 15.87
C TYR A 354 -8.77 -18.27 16.85
N LYS A 355 -7.48 -18.13 16.53
CA LYS A 355 -6.37 -18.66 17.35
C LYS A 355 -6.42 -18.21 18.82
N ARG A 356 -6.90 -16.98 19.07
CA ARG A 356 -7.05 -16.39 20.41
C ARG A 356 -8.20 -17.00 21.23
N HIS A 357 -9.08 -17.78 20.60
CA HIS A 357 -10.27 -18.38 21.22
C HIS A 357 -10.15 -19.89 21.44
N VAL A 358 -9.06 -20.54 21.03
CA VAL A 358 -8.93 -22.01 21.03
C VAL A 358 -9.15 -22.62 22.42
N ASP A 359 -8.74 -21.93 23.48
CA ASP A 359 -8.85 -22.40 24.88
C ASP A 359 -10.20 -22.05 25.54
N GLN A 360 -11.16 -21.50 24.79
CA GLN A 360 -12.47 -21.11 25.31
C GLN A 360 -13.47 -22.26 25.21
N ASP A 361 -14.32 -22.44 26.23
CA ASP A 361 -15.29 -23.55 26.29
C ASP A 361 -16.29 -23.56 25.11
N TYR A 362 -16.62 -22.39 24.56
CA TYR A 362 -17.52 -22.24 23.40
C TYR A 362 -16.84 -22.47 22.04
N PHE A 363 -15.51 -22.64 22.01
CA PHE A 363 -14.74 -22.73 20.77
C PHE A 363 -15.11 -23.92 19.87
N PRO A 364 -15.37 -25.14 20.38
CA PRO A 364 -15.78 -26.27 19.54
C PRO A 364 -17.08 -25.99 18.75
N ALA A 365 -18.05 -25.33 19.39
CA ALA A 365 -19.30 -24.95 18.75
C ALA A 365 -19.10 -23.84 17.71
N LEU A 366 -18.25 -22.85 18.02
CA LEU A 366 -17.85 -21.81 17.07
C LEU A 366 -17.21 -22.42 15.82
N LEU A 367 -16.29 -23.36 16.02
CA LEU A 367 -15.60 -24.05 14.94
C LEU A 367 -16.58 -24.81 14.05
N HIS A 368 -17.48 -25.60 14.66
CA HIS A 368 -18.51 -26.31 13.93
C HIS A 368 -19.37 -25.35 13.08
N ASN A 369 -19.86 -24.27 13.68
CA ASN A 369 -20.67 -23.27 12.99
C ASN A 369 -19.94 -22.60 11.81
N MET A 370 -18.67 -22.23 11.98
CA MET A 370 -17.89 -21.57 10.91
C MET A 370 -17.54 -22.49 9.75
N THR A 371 -17.52 -23.80 9.98
CA THR A 371 -17.28 -24.83 8.95
C THR A 371 -18.56 -25.43 8.35
N SER A 372 -19.75 -25.10 8.89
CA SER A 372 -21.01 -25.74 8.49
C SER A 372 -21.57 -25.21 7.17
N GLY A 373 -21.04 -24.11 6.64
CA GLY A 373 -21.54 -23.50 5.41
C GLY A 373 -20.75 -22.26 4.99
N PRO A 374 -21.24 -21.54 3.97
CA PRO A 374 -20.56 -20.35 3.47
C PRO A 374 -20.67 -19.18 4.46
N VAL A 375 -19.53 -18.54 4.70
CA VAL A 375 -19.37 -17.32 5.50
C VAL A 375 -19.26 -16.14 4.54
N LEU A 376 -20.02 -15.08 4.77
CA LEU A 376 -19.85 -13.84 4.01
C LEU A 376 -18.94 -12.89 4.80
N ALA A 377 -17.76 -12.62 4.23
CA ALA A 377 -16.83 -11.64 4.75
C ALA A 377 -16.99 -10.32 3.99
N LEU A 378 -17.05 -9.21 4.73
CA LEU A 378 -17.20 -7.85 4.21
C LEU A 378 -16.13 -6.96 4.85
N ALA A 379 -15.34 -6.25 4.04
CA ALA A 379 -14.48 -5.18 4.54
C ALA A 379 -15.26 -3.86 4.45
N LEU A 380 -15.72 -3.35 5.59
CA LEU A 380 -16.51 -2.13 5.67
C LEU A 380 -15.59 -0.92 5.86
N ALA A 381 -15.79 0.14 5.08
CA ALA A 381 -14.97 1.34 5.08
C ALA A 381 -15.79 2.55 5.54
N ARG A 382 -15.28 3.28 6.54
CA ARG A 382 -15.86 4.50 7.11
C ARG A 382 -14.84 5.20 8.02
N THR A 383 -14.97 6.50 8.26
CA THR A 383 -14.24 7.16 9.37
C THR A 383 -14.66 6.55 10.73
N GLY A 384 -13.71 6.02 11.49
CA GLY A 384 -13.98 5.30 12.74
C GLY A 384 -14.81 4.03 12.52
N ALA A 385 -14.52 3.27 11.46
CA ALA A 385 -15.27 2.09 11.05
C ALA A 385 -15.37 1.04 12.17
N VAL A 386 -14.27 0.79 12.90
CA VAL A 386 -14.21 -0.25 13.94
C VAL A 386 -15.19 0.07 15.07
N ASP A 387 -15.11 1.29 15.62
CA ASP A 387 -15.97 1.72 16.72
C ASP A 387 -17.45 1.77 16.32
N HIS A 388 -17.74 2.32 15.13
CA HIS A 388 -19.12 2.39 14.64
C HIS A 388 -19.72 1.00 14.42
N TRP A 389 -18.96 0.06 13.86
CA TRP A 389 -19.45 -1.29 13.61
C TRP A 389 -19.67 -2.04 14.92
N ARG A 390 -18.75 -1.91 15.87
CA ARG A 390 -18.89 -2.48 17.22
C ARG A 390 -20.13 -1.95 17.94
N ASN A 391 -20.38 -0.65 17.86
CA ASN A 391 -21.55 -0.02 18.47
C ASN A 391 -22.86 -0.53 17.83
N LEU A 392 -22.87 -0.76 16.52
CA LEU A 392 -24.03 -1.31 15.81
C LEU A 392 -24.27 -2.80 16.16
N LEU A 393 -23.18 -3.57 16.32
CA LEU A 393 -23.25 -4.97 16.72
C LEU A 393 -23.76 -5.17 18.15
N GLY A 394 -23.36 -4.30 19.08
CA GLY A 394 -23.65 -4.44 20.52
C GLY A 394 -22.78 -5.49 21.22
N PRO A 395 -23.08 -5.82 22.49
CA PRO A 395 -22.28 -6.74 23.32
C PRO A 395 -22.00 -8.10 22.64
N LYS A 396 -20.80 -8.66 22.87
CA LYS A 396 -20.42 -9.99 22.32
C LYS A 396 -21.29 -11.11 22.88
N ASP A 397 -21.70 -10.97 24.14
CA ASP A 397 -22.63 -11.85 24.82
C ASP A 397 -24.07 -11.51 24.40
N VAL A 398 -24.75 -12.50 23.84
CA VAL A 398 -26.09 -12.37 23.27
C VAL A 398 -27.14 -12.05 24.34
N ASN A 399 -27.00 -12.58 25.56
CA ASN A 399 -27.93 -12.31 26.65
C ASN A 399 -27.78 -10.87 27.15
N LYS A 400 -26.53 -10.40 27.31
CA LYS A 400 -26.27 -9.00 27.65
C LYS A 400 -26.75 -8.05 26.55
N ALA A 401 -26.54 -8.41 25.28
CA ALA A 401 -27.04 -7.63 24.16
C ALA A 401 -28.57 -7.48 24.23
N ARG A 402 -29.32 -8.54 24.54
CA ARG A 402 -30.77 -8.48 24.68
C ARG A 402 -31.24 -7.60 25.86
N GLU A 403 -30.54 -7.66 26.98
CA GLU A 403 -30.92 -6.93 28.20
C GLU A 403 -30.55 -5.46 28.15
N GLU A 404 -29.34 -5.14 27.67
CA GLU A 404 -28.78 -3.79 27.69
C GLU A 404 -29.10 -3.02 26.40
N GLN A 405 -29.14 -3.69 25.24
CA GLN A 405 -29.26 -3.07 23.91
C GLN A 405 -30.11 -3.92 22.95
N PRO A 406 -31.43 -4.04 23.17
CA PRO A 406 -32.31 -4.91 22.38
C PRO A 406 -32.37 -4.56 20.89
N ASP A 407 -32.02 -3.33 20.52
CA ASP A 407 -32.02 -2.85 19.13
C ASP A 407 -30.71 -3.09 18.37
N CYS A 408 -29.68 -3.67 19.01
CA CYS A 408 -28.41 -3.98 18.35
C CYS A 408 -28.52 -5.21 17.43
N LEU A 409 -27.62 -5.32 16.45
CA LEU A 409 -27.68 -6.39 15.44
C LEU A 409 -27.54 -7.79 16.07
N ARG A 410 -26.71 -7.96 17.12
CA ARG A 410 -26.56 -9.27 17.78
C ARG A 410 -27.80 -9.70 18.56
N ALA A 411 -28.59 -8.75 19.07
CA ALA A 411 -29.86 -9.06 19.73
C ALA A 411 -30.96 -9.42 18.72
N GLN A 412 -30.99 -8.77 17.55
CA GLN A 412 -32.02 -8.95 16.53
C GLN A 412 -31.84 -10.22 15.69
N PHE A 413 -30.60 -10.56 15.30
CA PHE A 413 -30.31 -11.64 14.35
C PHE A 413 -29.88 -12.96 15.01
N MET A 414 -30.54 -13.34 16.09
CA MET A 414 -30.29 -14.61 16.75
C MET A 414 -30.98 -15.75 16.01
N VAL A 415 -30.25 -16.83 15.73
CA VAL A 415 -30.85 -18.09 15.32
C VAL A 415 -31.09 -18.90 16.58
N ALA A 416 -32.36 -19.12 16.94
CA ALA A 416 -32.70 -20.06 18.00
C ALA A 416 -32.44 -21.48 17.49
N SER A 417 -31.33 -22.10 17.91
CA SER A 417 -31.12 -23.52 17.69
C SER A 417 -32.09 -24.28 18.61
N GLU A 418 -33.11 -24.92 18.03
CA GLU A 418 -34.09 -25.72 18.77
C GLU A 418 -33.47 -26.96 19.47
N GLU A 419 -32.21 -27.30 19.16
CA GLU A 419 -31.52 -28.51 19.64
C GLU A 419 -30.49 -28.30 20.77
N ASP A 420 -30.10 -27.06 21.08
CA ASP A 420 -29.12 -26.78 22.14
C ASP A 420 -29.79 -26.21 23.38
N SER A 421 -30.16 -27.11 24.29
CA SER A 421 -30.81 -26.80 25.57
C SER A 421 -29.86 -26.22 26.64
N GLU A 422 -28.62 -25.89 26.28
CA GLU A 422 -27.62 -25.29 27.15
C GLU A 422 -27.44 -23.80 26.81
N PRO A 423 -27.89 -22.87 27.68
CA PRO A 423 -27.80 -21.42 27.44
C PRO A 423 -26.36 -20.89 27.28
N GLN A 424 -25.35 -21.68 27.63
CA GLN A 424 -23.92 -21.35 27.47
C GLN A 424 -23.43 -21.34 26.01
N ASN A 425 -24.17 -21.91 25.04
CA ASN A 425 -23.66 -22.13 23.68
C ASN A 425 -24.28 -21.22 22.60
N GLN A 426 -24.98 -20.15 23.01
CA GLN A 426 -25.60 -19.20 22.07
C GLN A 426 -24.54 -18.31 21.39
N LEU A 427 -24.08 -18.75 20.23
CA LEU A 427 -23.13 -18.01 19.41
C LEU A 427 -23.83 -16.86 18.67
N ASN A 428 -23.25 -15.66 18.75
CA ASN A 428 -23.67 -14.55 17.90
C ASN A 428 -23.45 -14.89 16.41
N GLN A 429 -24.30 -14.36 15.52
CA GLN A 429 -24.21 -14.60 14.08
C GLN A 429 -23.32 -13.61 13.34
N LEU A 430 -22.85 -12.57 14.04
CA LEU A 430 -22.13 -11.44 13.48
C LEU A 430 -20.85 -11.17 14.26
N HIS A 431 -19.73 -11.18 13.53
CA HIS A 431 -18.42 -10.83 14.06
C HIS A 431 -17.95 -9.48 13.51
N GLY A 432 -17.20 -8.78 14.36
CA GLY A 432 -16.61 -7.48 14.06
C GLY A 432 -15.31 -7.36 14.82
N SER A 433 -14.31 -6.78 14.17
CA SER A 433 -12.97 -6.57 14.72
C SER A 433 -13.01 -5.70 15.99
N ALA A 434 -12.17 -5.99 16.98
CA ALA A 434 -12.19 -5.28 18.26
C ALA A 434 -11.31 -4.01 18.27
N SER A 435 -10.28 -3.97 17.42
CA SER A 435 -9.37 -2.83 17.23
C SER A 435 -9.00 -2.66 15.76
N ARG A 436 -8.28 -1.58 15.43
CA ARG A 436 -7.76 -1.32 14.08
C ARG A 436 -6.77 -2.39 13.65
N GLU A 437 -5.88 -2.78 14.54
CA GLU A 437 -4.84 -3.78 14.28
C GLU A 437 -5.48 -5.14 14.01
N GLU A 438 -6.49 -5.52 14.80
CA GLU A 438 -7.24 -6.75 14.55
C GLU A 438 -8.02 -6.66 13.24
N ALA A 439 -8.60 -5.50 12.90
CA ALA A 439 -9.27 -5.32 11.61
C ALA A 439 -8.32 -5.53 10.43
N GLU A 440 -7.10 -5.02 10.50
CA GLU A 440 -6.10 -5.20 9.44
C GLU A 440 -5.67 -6.67 9.29
N GLU A 441 -5.35 -7.35 10.40
CA GLU A 441 -5.02 -8.78 10.41
C GLU A 441 -6.17 -9.63 9.84
N GLU A 442 -7.40 -9.35 10.28
CA GLU A 442 -8.58 -10.11 9.88
C GLU A 442 -8.97 -9.84 8.41
N ILE A 443 -8.84 -8.60 7.95
CA ILE A 443 -9.05 -8.24 6.54
C ILE A 443 -8.00 -8.92 5.68
N ASP A 444 -6.71 -8.92 6.03
CA ASP A 444 -5.67 -9.61 5.25
C ASP A 444 -5.92 -11.13 5.20
N PHE A 445 -6.41 -11.73 6.29
CA PHE A 445 -6.81 -13.15 6.29
C PHE A 445 -7.94 -13.44 5.29
N PHE A 446 -8.99 -12.60 5.26
CA PHE A 446 -10.15 -12.79 4.38
C PHE A 446 -9.98 -12.21 2.98
N PHE A 447 -9.01 -11.33 2.77
CA PHE A 447 -8.75 -10.61 1.53
C PHE A 447 -7.24 -10.41 1.29
N PRO A 448 -6.44 -11.50 1.25
CA PRO A 448 -5.01 -11.37 1.06
C PRO A 448 -4.74 -10.73 -0.31
N LYS A 449 -3.63 -10.00 -0.44
CA LYS A 449 -3.20 -9.49 -1.73
C LYS A 449 -2.96 -10.65 -2.69
N GLN A 450 -3.65 -10.62 -3.83
CA GLN A 450 -3.55 -11.65 -4.86
C GLN A 450 -2.84 -11.09 -6.09
N GLN A 451 -2.24 -11.98 -6.86
CA GLN A 451 -1.76 -11.67 -8.20
C GLN A 451 -2.68 -12.27 -9.25
N THR A 452 -2.90 -11.55 -10.35
CA THR A 452 -3.62 -12.04 -11.53
C THR A 452 -2.86 -11.69 -12.80
N LEU A 453 -3.03 -12.51 -13.84
CA LEU A 453 -2.54 -12.18 -15.17
C LEU A 453 -3.56 -11.28 -15.88
N ALA A 454 -3.07 -10.20 -16.47
CA ALA A 454 -3.80 -9.42 -17.44
C ALA A 454 -3.01 -9.37 -18.75
N ILE A 455 -3.71 -9.45 -19.88
CA ILE A 455 -3.12 -9.28 -21.21
C ILE A 455 -3.91 -8.22 -21.96
N ILE A 456 -3.23 -7.19 -22.45
CA ILE A 456 -3.76 -6.29 -23.49
C ILE A 456 -3.40 -6.92 -24.83
N LYS A 457 -4.44 -7.29 -25.58
CA LYS A 457 -4.34 -8.01 -26.85
C LYS A 457 -3.91 -7.09 -28.00
N PRO A 458 -3.44 -7.64 -29.14
CA PRO A 458 -2.88 -6.85 -30.23
C PRO A 458 -3.81 -5.77 -30.81
N ASP A 459 -5.12 -6.00 -30.81
CA ASP A 459 -6.14 -5.06 -31.29
C ASP A 459 -6.22 -3.76 -30.47
N SER A 460 -5.77 -3.76 -29.22
CA SER A 460 -5.86 -2.61 -28.31
C SER A 460 -4.52 -1.95 -28.02
N MET A 461 -3.42 -2.45 -28.59
CA MET A 461 -2.07 -1.97 -28.30
C MET A 461 -1.78 -0.56 -28.86
N ASP A 462 -2.26 -0.26 -30.07
CA ASP A 462 -1.95 1.00 -30.73
C ASP A 462 -2.86 2.16 -30.27
N GLU A 463 -4.16 1.89 -30.09
CA GLU A 463 -5.15 2.95 -29.82
C GLU A 463 -5.53 3.09 -28.34
N HIS A 464 -5.58 2.00 -27.58
CA HIS A 464 -6.23 1.98 -26.25
C HIS A 464 -5.31 1.61 -25.08
N ARG A 465 -4.04 1.29 -25.33
CA ARG A 465 -3.10 0.80 -24.30
C ARG A 465 -2.98 1.74 -23.11
N GLU A 466 -2.69 3.02 -23.33
CA GLU A 466 -2.47 3.98 -22.24
C GLU A 466 -3.75 4.23 -21.42
N GLU A 467 -4.90 4.26 -22.08
CA GLU A 467 -6.21 4.41 -21.42
C GLU A 467 -6.51 3.21 -20.53
N ILE A 468 -6.32 1.99 -21.04
CA ILE A 468 -6.50 0.74 -20.28
C ILE A 468 -5.55 0.70 -19.06
N LEU A 469 -4.29 1.09 -19.23
CA LEU A 469 -3.33 1.18 -18.11
C LEU A 469 -3.75 2.22 -17.07
N GLY A 470 -4.34 3.33 -17.51
CA GLY A 470 -4.94 4.35 -16.64
C GLY A 470 -6.10 3.78 -15.82
N GLU A 471 -7.01 3.05 -16.45
CA GLU A 471 -8.15 2.40 -15.79
C GLU A 471 -7.71 1.31 -14.79
N ILE A 472 -6.69 0.51 -15.14
CA ILE A 472 -6.10 -0.48 -14.22
C ILE A 472 -5.59 0.21 -12.94
N ARG A 473 -4.84 1.31 -13.09
CA ARG A 473 -4.32 2.08 -11.94
C ARG A 473 -5.44 2.75 -11.14
N ALA A 474 -6.40 3.37 -11.83
CA ALA A 474 -7.55 4.02 -11.20
C ALA A 474 -8.43 3.01 -10.43
N GLY A 475 -8.50 1.76 -10.91
CA GLY A 475 -9.15 0.65 -10.22
C GLY A 475 -8.36 0.07 -9.04
N GLY A 476 -7.24 0.68 -8.66
CA GLY A 476 -6.45 0.30 -7.48
C GLY A 476 -5.54 -0.90 -7.67
N PHE A 477 -5.28 -1.34 -8.91
CA PHE A 477 -4.31 -2.40 -9.17
C PHE A 477 -2.88 -1.84 -9.18
N SER A 478 -1.99 -2.55 -8.51
CA SER A 478 -0.54 -2.36 -8.68
C SER A 478 -0.04 -3.24 -9.83
N ILE A 479 0.74 -2.68 -10.75
CA ILE A 479 1.38 -3.46 -11.82
C ILE A 479 2.73 -3.94 -11.31
N SER A 480 2.82 -5.21 -10.93
CA SER A 480 4.01 -5.81 -10.34
C SER A 480 5.06 -6.19 -11.39
N ARG A 481 4.61 -6.61 -12.58
CA ARG A 481 5.47 -6.89 -13.74
C ARG A 481 4.74 -6.50 -15.03
N LEU A 482 5.51 -6.09 -16.04
CA LEU A 482 5.01 -5.73 -17.36
C LEU A 482 5.99 -6.25 -18.42
N LYS A 483 5.47 -6.82 -19.51
CA LYS A 483 6.26 -7.27 -20.67
C LYS A 483 5.47 -7.07 -21.96
N GLU A 484 6.01 -6.30 -22.89
CA GLU A 484 5.49 -6.22 -24.26
C GLU A 484 6.21 -7.24 -25.15
N THR A 485 5.46 -8.05 -25.90
CA THR A 485 6.02 -9.11 -26.74
C THR A 485 5.07 -9.52 -27.86
N VAL A 486 5.60 -10.06 -28.95
CA VAL A 486 4.81 -10.84 -29.91
C VAL A 486 4.86 -12.30 -29.47
N LEU A 487 3.71 -12.98 -29.37
CA LEU A 487 3.69 -14.40 -28.99
C LEU A 487 4.05 -15.27 -30.20
N SER A 488 4.91 -16.27 -29.98
CA SER A 488 5.10 -17.33 -30.97
C SER A 488 3.87 -18.24 -31.01
N ARG A 489 3.64 -18.90 -32.15
CA ARG A 489 2.53 -19.85 -32.30
C ARG A 489 2.57 -20.94 -31.23
N ASP A 490 3.74 -21.54 -30.99
CA ASP A 490 3.90 -22.58 -29.97
C ASP A 490 3.56 -22.06 -28.56
N THR A 491 4.00 -20.84 -28.23
CA THR A 491 3.67 -20.20 -26.94
C THR A 491 2.18 -19.90 -26.83
N ALA A 492 1.54 -19.41 -27.88
CA ALA A 492 0.11 -19.10 -27.88
C ALA A 492 -0.75 -20.38 -27.80
N GLU A 493 -0.39 -21.44 -28.52
CA GLU A 493 -1.08 -22.74 -28.46
C GLU A 493 -1.02 -23.34 -27.06
N GLU A 494 0.16 -23.30 -26.43
CA GLU A 494 0.36 -23.84 -25.08
C GLU A 494 -0.26 -22.94 -23.99
N PHE A 495 -0.27 -21.62 -24.20
CA PHE A 495 -0.99 -20.70 -23.33
C PHE A 495 -2.52 -20.97 -23.35
N TYR A 496 -3.09 -21.19 -24.54
CA TYR A 496 -4.53 -21.48 -24.73
C TYR A 496 -4.86 -22.98 -24.80
N ARG A 497 -4.00 -23.86 -24.28
CA ARG A 497 -4.13 -25.34 -24.36
C ARG A 497 -5.52 -25.87 -23.97
N GLU A 498 -6.17 -25.22 -23.01
CA GLU A 498 -7.53 -25.55 -22.52
C GLU A 498 -8.64 -25.36 -23.55
N HIS A 499 -8.36 -24.60 -24.61
CA HIS A 499 -9.30 -24.32 -25.70
C HIS A 499 -9.02 -25.14 -26.96
N ARG A 500 -8.05 -26.08 -26.94
CA ARG A 500 -7.58 -26.81 -28.14
C ARG A 500 -8.69 -27.49 -28.94
N ASP A 501 -9.71 -28.00 -28.26
CA ASP A 501 -10.85 -28.70 -28.88
C ASP A 501 -11.99 -27.76 -29.33
N LYS A 502 -11.83 -26.44 -29.15
CA LYS A 502 -12.84 -25.46 -29.52
C LYS A 502 -12.68 -25.04 -30.98
N PRO A 503 -13.79 -24.84 -31.74
CA PRO A 503 -13.73 -24.52 -33.17
C PRO A 503 -13.05 -23.18 -33.48
N PHE A 504 -12.93 -22.28 -32.50
CA PHE A 504 -12.28 -20.98 -32.62
C PHE A 504 -10.79 -20.99 -32.22
N PHE A 505 -10.23 -22.12 -31.77
CA PHE A 505 -8.87 -22.18 -31.22
C PHE A 505 -7.80 -21.69 -32.19
N SER A 506 -7.81 -22.19 -33.43
CA SER A 506 -6.82 -21.75 -34.44
C SER A 506 -6.90 -20.25 -34.68
N GLN A 507 -8.11 -19.70 -34.78
CA GLN A 507 -8.32 -18.26 -35.02
C GLN A 507 -7.83 -17.43 -33.84
N LEU A 508 -8.03 -17.90 -32.61
CA LEU A 508 -7.52 -17.25 -31.39
C LEU A 508 -5.98 -17.23 -31.36
N VAL A 509 -5.35 -18.36 -31.70
CA VAL A 509 -3.89 -18.47 -31.78
C VAL A 509 -3.34 -17.55 -32.86
N ASP A 510 -3.92 -17.59 -34.06
CA ASP A 510 -3.52 -16.73 -35.19
C ASP A 510 -3.64 -15.25 -34.84
N PHE A 511 -4.74 -14.86 -34.18
CA PHE A 511 -4.94 -13.50 -33.71
C PHE A 511 -3.89 -13.08 -32.68
N MET A 512 -3.60 -13.91 -31.68
CA MET A 512 -2.62 -13.59 -30.64
C MET A 512 -1.17 -13.54 -31.15
N CYS A 513 -0.90 -14.16 -32.31
CA CYS A 513 0.39 -14.09 -33.00
C CYS A 513 0.48 -12.94 -34.01
N SER A 514 -0.63 -12.22 -34.27
CA SER A 514 -0.70 -11.22 -35.36
C SER A 514 0.09 -9.94 -35.09
N GLY A 515 0.42 -9.65 -33.83
CA GLY A 515 1.07 -8.41 -33.43
C GLY A 515 1.56 -8.43 -31.97
N PRO A 516 2.12 -7.31 -31.49
CA PRO A 516 2.56 -7.19 -30.10
C PRO A 516 1.35 -7.26 -29.16
N CYS A 517 1.57 -7.80 -27.96
CA CYS A 517 0.64 -7.76 -26.85
C CYS A 517 1.38 -7.35 -25.58
N MET A 518 0.65 -6.86 -24.58
CA MET A 518 1.23 -6.48 -23.29
C MET A 518 0.75 -7.43 -22.19
N LEU A 519 1.69 -8.14 -21.59
CA LEU A 519 1.48 -9.04 -20.47
C LEU A 519 1.72 -8.28 -19.15
N LEU A 520 0.79 -8.38 -18.21
CA LEU A 520 0.82 -7.67 -16.93
C LEU A 520 0.57 -8.65 -15.79
N VAL A 521 1.38 -8.54 -14.74
CA VAL A 521 1.06 -9.14 -13.43
C VAL A 521 0.45 -8.05 -12.58
N LEU A 522 -0.85 -8.14 -12.31
CA LEU A 522 -1.57 -7.18 -11.48
C LEU A 522 -1.66 -7.69 -10.06
N THR A 523 -1.56 -6.80 -9.07
CA THR A 523 -1.63 -7.13 -7.64
C THR A 523 -2.64 -6.22 -6.94
N LYS A 524 -3.60 -6.84 -6.23
CA LYS A 524 -4.68 -6.19 -5.47
C LYS A 524 -5.33 -7.22 -4.53
N GLU A 525 -6.02 -6.80 -3.48
CA GLU A 525 -6.99 -7.69 -2.81
C GLU A 525 -8.05 -8.15 -3.83
N ASN A 526 -8.42 -9.44 -3.81
CA ASN A 526 -9.34 -10.04 -4.79
C ASN A 526 -8.95 -9.80 -6.27
N ALA A 527 -7.66 -9.69 -6.59
CA ALA A 527 -7.19 -9.25 -7.91
C ALA A 527 -7.85 -9.99 -9.09
N VAL A 528 -8.04 -11.32 -8.99
CA VAL A 528 -8.65 -12.10 -10.08
C VAL A 528 -10.11 -11.70 -10.30
N GLU A 529 -10.91 -11.63 -9.24
CA GLU A 529 -12.33 -11.30 -9.32
C GLU A 529 -12.54 -9.85 -9.75
N GLU A 530 -11.79 -8.93 -9.17
CA GLU A 530 -11.81 -7.50 -9.49
C GLU A 530 -11.42 -7.27 -10.95
N TRP A 531 -10.39 -7.96 -11.46
CA TRP A 531 -9.95 -7.80 -12.85
C TRP A 531 -11.00 -8.36 -13.82
N ARG A 532 -11.62 -9.49 -13.49
CA ARG A 532 -12.71 -10.07 -14.28
C ARG A 532 -13.93 -9.15 -14.32
N SER A 533 -14.29 -8.56 -13.19
CA SER A 533 -15.37 -7.58 -13.09
C SER A 533 -15.08 -6.34 -13.96
N MET A 534 -13.86 -5.81 -13.86
CA MET A 534 -13.42 -4.65 -14.64
C MET A 534 -13.39 -4.93 -16.15
N MET A 535 -12.92 -6.12 -16.57
CA MET A 535 -12.97 -6.53 -17.98
C MET A 535 -14.40 -6.67 -18.48
N GLY A 536 -15.30 -7.22 -17.66
CA GLY A 536 -16.67 -7.55 -18.06
C GLY A 536 -16.78 -8.83 -18.91
N PRO A 537 -18.00 -9.18 -19.36
CA PRO A 537 -18.26 -10.37 -20.16
C PRO A 537 -17.40 -10.45 -21.43
N THR A 538 -17.08 -11.67 -21.86
CA THR A 538 -16.25 -11.93 -23.07
C THR A 538 -16.89 -11.41 -24.36
N ASP A 539 -18.22 -11.41 -24.41
CA ASP A 539 -19.01 -10.87 -25.52
C ASP A 539 -19.24 -9.36 -25.31
N PRO A 540 -18.79 -8.48 -26.22
CA PRO A 540 -18.94 -7.03 -26.07
C PRO A 540 -20.40 -6.57 -26.07
N GLY A 541 -21.28 -7.21 -26.84
CA GLY A 541 -22.71 -6.87 -26.84
C GLY A 541 -23.37 -7.19 -25.50
N LEU A 542 -23.02 -8.34 -24.91
CA LEU A 542 -23.45 -8.67 -23.54
C LEU A 542 -22.83 -7.71 -22.51
N ALA A 543 -21.56 -7.35 -22.67
CA ALA A 543 -20.88 -6.41 -21.79
C ALA A 543 -21.54 -5.03 -21.82
N GLN A 544 -21.89 -4.50 -23.00
CA GLN A 544 -22.60 -3.23 -23.13
C GLN A 544 -23.96 -3.21 -22.40
N VAL A 545 -24.67 -4.34 -22.36
CA VAL A 545 -25.97 -4.44 -21.70
C VAL A 545 -25.83 -4.67 -20.18
N THR A 546 -24.91 -5.54 -19.76
CA THR A 546 -24.82 -6.00 -18.37
C THR A 546 -23.77 -5.26 -17.53
N ALA A 547 -22.75 -4.70 -18.17
CA ALA A 547 -21.65 -3.99 -17.54
C ALA A 547 -21.11 -2.87 -18.47
N PRO A 548 -21.92 -1.83 -18.77
CA PRO A 548 -21.59 -0.82 -19.79
C PRO A 548 -20.29 -0.03 -19.52
N GLY A 549 -19.87 0.06 -18.25
CA GLY A 549 -18.61 0.69 -17.86
C GLY A 549 -17.38 -0.22 -17.97
N SER A 550 -17.55 -1.51 -18.28
CA SER A 550 -16.45 -2.46 -18.37
C SER A 550 -15.52 -2.18 -19.55
N LEU A 551 -14.27 -2.61 -19.44
CA LEU A 551 -13.28 -2.37 -20.47
C LEU A 551 -13.65 -3.04 -21.80
N ARG A 552 -14.26 -4.24 -21.77
CA ARG A 552 -14.76 -4.87 -23.00
C ARG A 552 -15.96 -4.15 -23.58
N ALA A 553 -16.86 -3.60 -22.77
CA ALA A 553 -17.96 -2.80 -23.33
C ALA A 553 -17.46 -1.57 -24.10
N ARG A 554 -16.33 -0.99 -23.65
CA ARG A 554 -15.72 0.23 -24.23
C ARG A 554 -14.81 -0.04 -25.42
N PHE A 555 -13.95 -1.06 -25.34
CA PHE A 555 -12.83 -1.24 -26.28
C PHE A 555 -12.94 -2.48 -27.17
N ALA A 556 -13.74 -3.48 -26.81
CA ALA A 556 -13.81 -4.71 -27.59
C ALA A 556 -14.64 -4.52 -28.88
N LEU A 557 -14.14 -5.09 -29.98
CA LEU A 557 -14.80 -5.05 -31.29
C LEU A 557 -15.76 -6.22 -31.48
N ASP A 558 -15.31 -7.44 -31.12
CA ASP A 558 -16.10 -8.66 -31.21
C ASP A 558 -15.61 -9.71 -30.17
N ILE A 559 -16.17 -10.93 -30.21
CA ILE A 559 -15.84 -12.01 -29.26
C ILE A 559 -14.35 -12.43 -29.35
N LEU A 560 -13.76 -12.40 -30.54
CA LEU A 560 -12.35 -12.75 -30.78
C LEU A 560 -11.43 -11.58 -30.42
N HIS A 561 -11.77 -10.38 -30.91
CA HIS A 561 -11.11 -9.09 -30.71
C HIS A 561 -11.70 -8.37 -29.49
N ASN A 562 -11.58 -9.02 -28.34
CA ASN A 562 -12.16 -8.54 -27.10
C ASN A 562 -11.20 -7.74 -26.22
N SER A 563 -10.11 -7.21 -26.80
CA SER A 563 -9.11 -6.32 -26.18
C SER A 563 -8.27 -6.90 -25.04
N LEU A 564 -8.85 -7.76 -24.20
CA LEU A 564 -8.30 -8.11 -22.88
C LEU A 564 -8.47 -9.58 -22.55
N HIS A 565 -7.48 -10.14 -21.86
CA HIS A 565 -7.55 -11.47 -21.25
C HIS A 565 -7.17 -11.40 -19.77
N GLY A 566 -7.69 -12.34 -18.98
CA GLY A 566 -7.27 -12.52 -17.60
C GLY A 566 -7.64 -13.89 -17.07
N SER A 567 -7.02 -14.23 -15.93
CA SER A 567 -7.17 -15.54 -15.29
C SER A 567 -8.61 -15.79 -14.80
N SER A 568 -8.97 -17.07 -14.69
CA SER A 568 -10.31 -17.50 -14.24
C SER A 568 -10.42 -17.65 -12.74
N ASN A 569 -9.34 -18.05 -12.07
CA ASN A 569 -9.21 -18.23 -10.63
C ASN A 569 -7.73 -18.04 -10.21
N GLN A 570 -7.44 -18.15 -8.92
CA GLN A 570 -6.11 -17.90 -8.37
C GLN A 570 -5.06 -18.95 -8.81
N GLU A 571 -5.44 -20.22 -8.89
CA GLU A 571 -4.55 -21.30 -9.36
C GLU A 571 -4.16 -21.08 -10.83
N HIS A 572 -5.15 -20.76 -11.67
CA HIS A 572 -4.95 -20.42 -13.08
C HIS A 572 -4.09 -19.15 -13.23
N ALA A 573 -4.23 -18.16 -12.34
CA ALA A 573 -3.33 -17.01 -12.32
C ALA A 573 -1.89 -17.42 -12.05
N GLN A 574 -1.64 -18.20 -11.00
CA GLN A 574 -0.29 -18.66 -10.65
C GLN A 574 0.35 -19.47 -11.79
N GLU A 575 -0.37 -20.42 -12.37
CA GLU A 575 0.12 -21.24 -13.48
C GLU A 575 0.51 -20.38 -14.69
N LYS A 576 -0.37 -19.47 -15.13
CA LYS A 576 -0.12 -18.65 -16.32
C LYS A 576 0.94 -17.59 -16.10
N ILE A 577 0.99 -17.01 -14.89
CA ILE A 577 2.05 -16.08 -14.51
C ILE A 577 3.41 -16.79 -14.54
N HIS A 578 3.51 -17.97 -13.91
CA HIS A 578 4.75 -18.76 -13.92
C HIS A 578 5.16 -19.15 -15.35
N PHE A 579 4.21 -19.57 -16.19
CA PHE A 579 4.47 -19.90 -17.59
C PHE A 579 5.05 -18.73 -18.40
N LEU A 580 4.55 -17.50 -18.19
CA LEU A 580 4.96 -16.32 -18.97
C LEU A 580 6.17 -15.57 -18.40
N PHE A 581 6.34 -15.57 -17.07
CA PHE A 581 7.33 -14.76 -16.35
C PHE A 581 8.38 -15.58 -15.59
N GLY A 582 8.30 -16.92 -15.61
CA GLY A 582 9.11 -17.80 -14.77
C GLY A 582 8.82 -17.61 -13.29
N ASP A 583 9.76 -18.03 -12.44
CA ASP A 583 9.64 -17.85 -11.00
C ASP A 583 9.57 -16.38 -10.60
N ILE A 584 8.50 -16.03 -9.91
CA ILE A 584 8.40 -14.76 -9.20
C ILE A 584 9.00 -14.97 -7.82
N ILE A 585 10.26 -14.57 -7.65
CA ILE A 585 10.82 -14.37 -6.31
C ILE A 585 10.07 -13.18 -5.71
N THR A 586 9.08 -13.47 -4.87
CA THR A 586 8.49 -12.49 -3.96
C THR A 586 9.52 -12.23 -2.87
N SER A 587 10.08 -11.03 -2.85
CA SER A 587 10.83 -10.54 -1.69
C SER A 587 9.84 -10.14 -0.60
N ASP A 588 9.28 -11.15 0.07
CA ASP A 588 8.84 -11.10 1.46
C ASP A 588 8.72 -12.56 1.92
N ARG A 589 9.46 -12.89 2.98
CA ARG A 589 9.51 -14.24 3.56
C ARG A 589 8.30 -14.46 4.45
N ASP A 590 7.78 -15.67 4.45
CA ASP A 590 7.60 -16.33 5.72
C ASP A 590 7.99 -17.81 5.67
N LEU A 591 8.96 -18.14 6.52
CA LEU A 591 9.37 -19.47 6.93
C LEU A 591 8.84 -19.67 8.35
N THR A 592 7.85 -20.55 8.53
CA THR A 592 7.70 -21.40 9.73
C THR A 592 6.95 -22.66 9.30
N SER A 593 7.64 -23.76 8.97
CA SER A 593 8.02 -24.91 9.81
C SER A 593 6.86 -25.70 10.44
N ASN A 594 6.62 -26.89 9.89
CA ASN A 594 6.56 -28.22 10.55
C ASN A 594 6.45 -29.21 9.38
N GLY A 595 7.41 -30.05 9.01
CA GLY A 595 8.30 -30.87 9.80
C GLY A 595 7.97 -32.34 9.48
N GLU A 596 8.55 -32.89 8.42
CA GLU A 596 8.92 -34.32 8.35
C GLU A 596 9.94 -34.55 7.23
N LEU A 597 11.10 -35.09 7.62
CA LEU A 597 12.20 -35.48 6.76
C LEU A 597 11.94 -36.91 6.24
N ASP A 598 11.93 -37.10 4.92
CA ASP A 598 12.14 -38.41 4.29
C ASP A 598 13.38 -38.33 3.36
N PRO A 599 14.49 -39.06 3.65
CA PRO A 599 15.81 -38.72 3.09
C PRO A 599 16.18 -39.38 1.74
N THR A 600 15.21 -39.67 0.84
CA THR A 600 15.48 -40.40 -0.42
C THR A 600 15.26 -39.58 -1.69
N SER A 601 16.34 -38.99 -2.22
CA SER A 601 16.69 -38.90 -3.66
C SER A 601 17.67 -37.75 -3.94
N ARG A 602 18.91 -37.91 -3.47
CA ARG A 602 20.04 -37.17 -4.05
C ARG A 602 20.33 -37.71 -5.45
N GLY A 603 20.16 -36.89 -6.48
CA GLY A 603 20.71 -37.22 -7.80
C GLY A 603 20.38 -36.23 -8.92
N LYS A 604 21.38 -35.39 -9.24
CA LYS A 604 21.57 -34.62 -10.50
C LYS A 604 20.64 -33.40 -10.62
N GLN A 605 21.09 -32.16 -10.82
CA GLN A 605 22.21 -31.63 -11.61
C GLN A 605 22.73 -30.34 -10.96
N GLN A 606 24.05 -30.19 -10.86
CA GLN A 606 24.67 -28.87 -10.89
C GLN A 606 26.01 -28.92 -11.62
N ASP A 607 26.23 -27.82 -12.33
CA ASP A 607 27.48 -27.19 -12.71
C ASP A 607 28.20 -27.67 -13.98
N SER A 608 27.89 -26.94 -15.06
CA SER A 608 28.88 -26.57 -16.05
C SER A 608 29.51 -25.23 -15.69
N PHE A 609 30.85 -25.19 -15.80
CA PHE A 609 31.69 -24.04 -16.15
C PHE A 609 32.33 -23.23 -15.00
N ALA A 610 33.54 -23.65 -14.58
CA ALA A 610 34.72 -22.78 -14.56
C ALA A 610 36.03 -23.59 -14.40
N ASP A 611 37.07 -23.07 -15.07
CA ASP A 611 38.51 -23.22 -14.83
C ASP A 611 39.31 -24.43 -15.36
N LEU A 612 39.72 -24.24 -16.61
CA LEU A 612 41.13 -24.13 -17.03
C LEU A 612 42.21 -24.24 -15.93
N MET A 613 43.17 -25.14 -16.20
CA MET A 613 44.61 -25.15 -15.86
C MET A 613 45.06 -26.23 -14.88
N ALA A 614 45.62 -27.34 -15.42
CA ALA A 614 46.85 -27.95 -14.89
C ALA A 614 47.45 -28.97 -15.89
N SER A 615 48.31 -28.44 -16.77
CA SER A 615 49.69 -28.92 -17.01
C SER A 615 49.93 -30.41 -17.28
N ASP A 616 50.08 -30.73 -18.57
CA ASP A 616 50.82 -31.89 -19.08
C ASP A 616 52.33 -31.59 -19.13
N LYS A 617 53.18 -32.57 -18.79
CA LYS A 617 54.59 -32.59 -19.22
C LYS A 617 55.14 -34.02 -19.44
N SER A 618 55.84 -34.11 -20.57
CA SER A 618 56.85 -35.09 -21.03
C SER A 618 56.28 -36.36 -21.69
N GLY A 619 56.68 -36.76 -22.91
CA GLY A 619 57.57 -36.18 -23.92
C GLY A 619 57.99 -37.26 -24.93
N CYS A 620 58.43 -36.79 -26.12
CA CYS A 620 59.39 -37.41 -27.05
C CYS A 620 58.88 -38.14 -28.33
N THR A 621 59.16 -37.48 -29.48
CA THR A 621 59.57 -37.98 -30.82
C THR A 621 58.57 -38.81 -31.63
N THR A 622 58.36 -38.66 -32.96
CA THR A 622 59.11 -38.01 -34.06
C THR A 622 58.24 -37.96 -35.32
N ALA A 623 58.51 -36.96 -36.17
CA ALA A 623 58.48 -36.95 -37.64
C ALA A 623 57.15 -36.93 -38.43
N GLU A 624 56.97 -35.79 -39.09
CA GLU A 624 56.24 -35.48 -40.33
C GLU A 624 56.37 -36.53 -41.45
N MET A 625 55.34 -36.65 -42.29
CA MET A 625 55.37 -36.25 -43.72
C MET A 625 54.23 -36.91 -44.55
N THR A 626 53.82 -36.18 -45.60
CA THR A 626 53.19 -36.61 -46.88
C THR A 626 51.70 -36.97 -46.86
N GLU A 627 50.83 -36.17 -47.51
CA GLU A 627 50.54 -36.06 -48.95
C GLU A 627 49.75 -37.25 -49.55
N HIS A 628 48.65 -36.88 -50.21
CA HIS A 628 48.14 -37.41 -51.48
C HIS A 628 47.14 -38.60 -51.52
N VAL A 629 46.04 -38.31 -52.24
CA VAL A 629 45.42 -39.11 -53.33
C VAL A 629 44.17 -39.95 -52.95
N GLU A 630 42.99 -39.41 -53.32
CA GLU A 630 41.81 -40.13 -53.87
C GLU A 630 42.24 -41.05 -55.04
N PRO A 631 41.50 -42.09 -55.53
CA PRO A 631 40.04 -42.19 -55.61
C PRO A 631 39.47 -43.63 -55.50
N GLY A 632 38.14 -43.80 -55.63
CA GLY A 632 37.58 -45.05 -56.17
C GLY A 632 36.23 -45.51 -55.60
N SER A 633 35.15 -45.18 -56.30
CA SER A 633 33.89 -45.96 -56.42
C SER A 633 34.17 -47.32 -57.13
N PRO A 634 33.20 -48.22 -57.46
CA PRO A 634 31.73 -48.20 -57.29
C PRO A 634 31.11 -49.61 -56.96
N GLU A 635 29.78 -49.72 -57.12
CA GLU A 635 28.95 -50.95 -57.35
C GLU A 635 28.51 -51.77 -56.12
N SER A 636 27.32 -52.37 -56.01
CA SER A 636 26.02 -52.36 -56.71
C SER A 636 25.17 -53.49 -56.07
N HIS A 637 23.84 -53.37 -56.06
CA HIS A 637 22.78 -54.43 -56.19
C HIS A 637 21.49 -53.90 -55.50
N GLN A 638 20.43 -53.46 -56.20
CA GLN A 638 19.37 -54.22 -56.92
C GLN A 638 18.72 -55.32 -56.03
N GLU A 639 17.41 -55.53 -55.93
CA GLU A 639 16.18 -55.03 -56.57
C GLU A 639 14.96 -55.73 -55.92
N HIS A 640 13.74 -55.29 -56.30
CA HIS A 640 12.37 -55.89 -56.19
C HIS A 640 11.41 -55.12 -55.26
N VAL A 641 10.46 -54.28 -55.73
CA VAL A 641 9.35 -54.38 -56.73
C VAL A 641 8.13 -55.17 -56.22
N GLU A 642 7.12 -54.43 -55.71
CA GLU A 642 5.66 -54.32 -56.06
C GLU A 642 4.82 -55.56 -56.53
N PRO A 643 3.48 -55.50 -56.78
CA PRO A 643 2.47 -54.40 -56.70
C PRO A 643 1.06 -54.81 -56.13
N GLY A 644 0.08 -53.86 -56.13
CA GLY A 644 -1.29 -54.18 -56.59
C GLY A 644 -2.51 -53.55 -55.87
N SER A 645 -3.11 -52.52 -56.49
CA SER A 645 -4.51 -52.02 -56.32
C SER A 645 -5.54 -52.95 -57.04
N PRO A 646 -6.83 -52.63 -57.35
CA PRO A 646 -7.77 -51.52 -56.98
C PRO A 646 -9.25 -51.98 -56.73
N GLU A 647 -10.18 -51.01 -56.64
CA GLU A 647 -11.60 -51.00 -57.15
C GLU A 647 -12.80 -50.66 -56.21
N SER A 648 -13.55 -49.69 -56.73
CA SER A 648 -14.91 -49.12 -56.55
C SER A 648 -16.13 -50.03 -56.32
N HIS A 649 -17.21 -49.48 -55.73
CA HIS A 649 -18.64 -49.53 -56.16
C HIS A 649 -19.51 -48.63 -55.22
N GLN A 650 -20.13 -47.54 -55.67
CA GLN A 650 -21.51 -47.32 -56.19
C GLN A 650 -22.73 -47.70 -55.31
N GLU A 651 -23.50 -46.65 -54.97
CA GLU A 651 -24.97 -46.45 -54.91
C GLU A 651 -25.94 -47.46 -54.27
N HIS A 652 -26.81 -46.95 -53.37
CA HIS A 652 -28.26 -47.20 -53.45
C HIS A 652 -29.09 -46.02 -52.88
N VAL A 653 -30.15 -45.73 -53.65
CA VAL A 653 -31.21 -44.71 -53.51
C VAL A 653 -32.43 -45.29 -52.77
N GLU A 654 -33.18 -44.46 -52.02
CA GLU A 654 -34.67 -44.30 -52.06
C GLU A 654 -35.14 -43.32 -50.95
N GLN A 655 -35.66 -42.13 -51.31
CA GLN A 655 -37.10 -41.71 -51.38
C GLN A 655 -37.77 -41.55 -50.01
N ALA A 656 -38.56 -40.52 -49.65
CA ALA A 656 -39.46 -39.62 -50.41
C ALA A 656 -39.72 -38.32 -49.58
N THR A 657 -39.69 -37.11 -50.17
CA THR A 657 -40.84 -36.17 -50.43
C THR A 657 -41.98 -36.23 -49.40
N SER A 658 -42.50 -35.13 -48.82
CA SER A 658 -43.15 -34.00 -49.51
C SER A 658 -43.53 -32.86 -48.52
N THR A 659 -43.17 -31.60 -48.81
CA THR A 659 -44.03 -30.43 -49.13
C THR A 659 -44.93 -29.89 -47.99
N SER A 660 -44.67 -28.64 -47.54
CA SER A 660 -45.47 -27.41 -47.80
C SER A 660 -46.73 -27.31 -46.94
N ASP A 661 -47.24 -26.19 -46.46
CA ASP A 661 -46.97 -24.77 -46.64
C ASP A 661 -47.71 -24.05 -45.48
N THR A 662 -47.18 -22.92 -45.04
CA THR A 662 -47.90 -21.83 -44.33
C THR A 662 -49.15 -21.38 -45.12
N PRO A 663 -50.20 -20.68 -44.58
CA PRO A 663 -50.00 -19.47 -43.76
C PRO A 663 -51.14 -18.98 -42.81
N SER A 664 -50.76 -17.97 -42.01
CA SER A 664 -51.46 -16.71 -41.68
C SER A 664 -52.88 -16.66 -41.08
N VAL A 665 -52.92 -15.97 -39.92
CA VAL A 665 -53.82 -14.83 -39.55
C VAL A 665 -55.29 -15.12 -39.25
N THR A 666 -55.70 -14.89 -37.99
CA THR A 666 -56.63 -13.79 -37.61
C THR A 666 -56.73 -13.61 -36.09
N SER A 667 -56.60 -12.35 -35.71
CA SER A 667 -56.90 -11.69 -34.43
C SER A 667 -58.40 -11.71 -34.07
N LYS A 668 -58.74 -11.82 -32.78
CA LYS A 668 -59.38 -10.73 -31.98
C LYS A 668 -59.96 -11.17 -30.63
N GLU A 669 -59.84 -10.23 -29.68
CA GLU A 669 -60.77 -9.86 -28.61
C GLU A 669 -60.86 -10.73 -27.33
N GLY A 670 -60.34 -10.18 -26.23
CA GLY A 670 -61.23 -9.67 -25.19
C GLY A 670 -61.12 -10.28 -23.79
N GLU A 671 -60.56 -9.47 -22.88
CA GLU A 671 -60.85 -9.37 -21.44
C GLU A 671 -60.30 -10.42 -20.45
N GLY A 672 -59.59 -9.93 -19.42
CA GLY A 672 -59.49 -10.62 -18.13
C GLY A 672 -58.19 -10.40 -17.34
N LYS A 673 -58.04 -9.19 -16.80
CA LYS A 673 -57.41 -8.80 -15.53
C LYS A 673 -56.66 -9.85 -14.66
N ASN A 674 -55.59 -9.31 -14.06
CA ASN A 674 -55.03 -9.52 -12.71
C ASN A 674 -53.69 -10.25 -12.55
N GLU A 675 -52.74 -9.46 -12.02
CA GLU A 675 -51.79 -9.73 -10.92
C GLU A 675 -50.63 -10.70 -11.22
N THR A 676 -49.45 -10.23 -11.64
CA THR A 676 -48.28 -9.81 -10.82
C THR A 676 -48.05 -10.58 -9.53
N ALA A 677 -47.03 -11.45 -9.53
CA ALA A 677 -45.87 -11.49 -8.62
C ALA A 677 -45.15 -12.84 -8.88
N TYR A 678 -43.93 -12.81 -9.41
CA TYR A 678 -42.65 -12.65 -8.68
C TYR A 678 -42.35 -13.84 -7.79
#